data_AF-A0AAE1VX64-F1
#
_entry.id   AF-A0AAE1VX64-F1
#
_cell.length_a   1.000
_cell.length_b   1.000
_cell.length_c   1.000
_cell.angle_alpha   90.00
_cell.angle_beta   90.00
_cell.angle_gamma   90.00
#
_symmetry.space_group_name_H-M   'P 1'
#
loop_
_entity.id
_entity.type
_entity.pdbx_description
1 polymer ?
#
loop_
_entity_poly.entity_id
_entity_poly.type
_entity_poly.pdbx_seq_one_letter_code
_entity_poly.pdbx_strand_id
1 'polypeptide(L)'
;MFYLQAETTVINQGTQLLSPSADPTYVVTYINHSFAQHREYLCAGAWILMHGHPENINCTNLGRVLREFSPEEVTANIYTMVDVLLHHIHLELQRGHPLQDLMLKACGNLSVFIWNHELLPPDILLLALIDRDDDPHALRIVINILDSKELQQRVKLYLINRGPPEHWLSSGPFKRVELQKALGNYLSWKERYPTFFDDIAARLLPIIPLIIYRLLENDAMDAADRVLQVYSTFLHFYPLNFMFVRDILAYFYGHLPGKLILRILNILDIKKIPFSESFPQHINSSNAAMCPPLDYFATLLLGVVNHVIPSLNNSSKCAAMGDFANNSSRPPHGKIQATSQPGPTNSSEGQKPYYQMQDPGTLTQLTLETAVIELLSLPVSPSQIVSSLVQIVVHIQPTLVQSSNGLHGAPGSSGQGSILPTSPSGGSTDSLGATRTTPSVSGMNTSNFVSRSGYTCQQLSCLLIQACGLLLAQLPSEFHVQLYVEAARIIKESWWLTDPKRSVGELESAVSYALLDPTWAAQDNTSTAIGNIVALLHAFFGNLPQEWLEGTHLIIKHLRPVTSVAVLRIAFRIMGPLLPRLANAHTLFSKTLSLLLNILVDVFGRNSQQPAPIEATEITDLIDFLHHVIHYEGQGGPVQASSKPRSEILALFGRAAENLRPDVQHLLSHLNTDANSSIYAATHPKIVQNP
;
A
#
# COMPACT_ATOMS: atom_id res chain seq x y z
N MET A 1 22.44 -5.86 34.59
CA MET A 1 22.81 -5.43 35.97
C MET A 1 22.14 -6.29 37.05
N PHE A 2 20.86 -6.68 36.90
CA PHE A 2 20.16 -7.52 37.89
C PHE A 2 20.65 -8.99 37.97
N TYR A 3 21.04 -9.62 36.86
CA TYR A 3 21.54 -11.01 36.88
C TYR A 3 22.74 -11.19 37.82
N LEU A 4 23.77 -10.34 37.74
CA LEU A 4 24.97 -10.41 38.59
C LEU A 4 24.66 -10.34 40.10
N GLN A 5 23.56 -9.69 40.50
CA GLN A 5 23.14 -9.62 41.90
C GLN A 5 22.40 -10.88 42.35
N ALA A 6 21.68 -11.55 41.44
CA ALA A 6 20.91 -12.76 41.72
C ALA A 6 21.68 -14.06 41.40
N GLU A 7 22.76 -13.99 40.62
CA GLU A 7 23.48 -15.12 40.03
C GLU A 7 23.85 -16.17 41.06
N THR A 8 24.51 -15.78 42.16
CA THR A 8 24.93 -16.74 43.19
C THR A 8 23.75 -17.52 43.77
N THR A 9 22.63 -16.83 44.02
CA THR A 9 21.42 -17.47 44.57
C THR A 9 20.75 -18.37 43.54
N VAL A 10 20.62 -17.91 42.29
CA VAL A 10 20.02 -18.67 41.19
C VAL A 10 20.84 -19.94 40.90
N ILE A 11 22.16 -19.84 40.85
CA ILE A 11 23.04 -20.99 40.61
C ILE A 11 23.00 -21.98 41.78
N ASN A 12 22.97 -21.51 43.03
CA ASN A 12 22.83 -22.37 44.20
C ASN A 12 21.48 -23.12 44.22
N GLN A 13 20.38 -22.42 43.99
CA GLN A 13 19.05 -23.02 43.89
C GLN A 13 18.95 -23.97 42.70
N GLY A 14 19.50 -23.58 41.55
CA GLY A 14 19.58 -24.38 40.34
C GLY A 14 20.37 -25.67 40.55
N THR A 15 21.51 -25.62 41.25
CA THR A 15 22.33 -26.81 41.54
C THR A 15 21.57 -27.82 42.42
N GLN A 16 20.85 -27.32 43.44
CA GLN A 16 20.03 -28.16 44.32
C GLN A 16 18.84 -28.79 43.58
N LEU A 17 18.23 -28.04 42.65
CA LEU A 17 17.06 -28.47 41.90
C LEU A 17 17.40 -29.38 40.70
N LEU A 18 18.48 -29.06 40.00
CA LEU A 18 18.77 -29.55 38.65
C LEU A 18 19.98 -30.48 38.60
N SER A 19 20.74 -30.71 39.66
CA SER A 19 21.81 -31.72 39.60
C SER A 19 21.27 -33.12 39.26
N PRO A 20 22.05 -33.99 38.60
CA PRO A 20 21.57 -35.33 38.22
C PRO A 20 21.15 -36.19 39.42
N SER A 21 21.75 -35.93 40.59
CA SER A 21 21.45 -36.55 41.88
C SER A 21 20.46 -35.75 42.75
N ALA A 22 19.83 -34.71 42.20
CA ALA A 22 18.91 -33.85 42.94
C ALA A 22 17.71 -34.64 43.50
N ASP A 23 17.39 -34.39 44.77
CA ASP A 23 16.21 -34.97 45.42
C ASP A 23 14.93 -34.45 44.73
N PRO A 24 14.08 -35.34 44.18
CA PRO A 24 12.82 -34.95 43.55
C PRO A 24 11.87 -34.16 44.45
N THR A 25 11.99 -34.27 45.78
CA THR A 25 11.16 -33.53 46.74
C THR A 25 11.49 -32.04 46.79
N TYR A 26 12.72 -31.65 46.40
CA TYR A 26 13.16 -30.26 46.39
C TYR A 26 12.35 -29.38 45.41
N VAL A 27 11.75 -29.99 44.38
CA VAL A 27 10.82 -29.33 43.45
C VAL A 27 9.71 -28.58 44.23
N VAL A 28 9.11 -29.23 45.23
CA VAL A 28 8.03 -28.65 46.05
C VAL A 28 8.56 -27.48 46.87
N THR A 29 9.76 -27.62 47.42
CA THR A 29 10.43 -26.55 48.18
C THR A 29 10.66 -25.33 47.30
N TYR A 30 11.18 -25.53 46.07
CA TYR A 30 11.44 -24.46 45.12
C TYR A 30 10.16 -23.73 44.72
N ILE A 31 9.09 -24.47 44.36
CA ILE A 31 7.79 -23.89 43.97
C ILE A 31 7.15 -23.09 45.11
N ASN A 32 7.33 -23.51 46.37
CA ASN A 32 6.69 -22.84 47.50
C ASN A 32 7.50 -21.66 48.07
N HIS A 33 8.84 -21.69 47.97
CA HIS A 33 9.70 -20.76 48.71
C HIS A 33 10.63 -19.91 47.84
N SER A 34 10.79 -20.21 46.54
CA SER A 34 11.61 -19.37 45.67
C SER A 34 10.94 -18.00 45.45
N PHE A 35 11.71 -16.92 45.56
CA PHE A 35 11.23 -15.56 45.28
C PHE A 35 10.93 -15.39 43.80
N ALA A 36 9.86 -14.65 43.47
CA ALA A 36 9.46 -14.41 42.07
C ALA A 36 10.62 -13.90 41.19
N GLN A 37 11.44 -12.99 41.73
CA GLN A 37 12.62 -12.45 41.03
C GLN A 37 13.67 -13.52 40.68
N HIS A 38 13.82 -14.58 41.48
CA HIS A 38 14.77 -15.66 41.20
C HIS A 38 14.17 -16.69 40.25
N ARG A 39 12.85 -16.89 40.31
CA ARG A 39 12.11 -17.79 39.41
C ARG A 39 12.22 -17.39 37.95
N GLU A 40 12.33 -16.09 37.67
CA GLU A 40 12.53 -15.55 36.32
C GLU A 40 13.85 -15.99 35.68
N TYR A 41 14.84 -16.38 36.48
CA TYR A 41 16.15 -16.83 36.00
C TYR A 41 16.28 -18.37 35.98
N LEU A 42 15.20 -19.14 36.20
CA LEU A 42 15.29 -20.59 36.29
C LEU A 42 15.86 -21.20 34.99
N CYS A 43 15.33 -20.78 33.83
CA CYS A 43 15.81 -21.26 32.53
C CYS A 43 17.24 -20.78 32.24
N ALA A 44 17.59 -19.55 32.61
CA ALA A 44 18.95 -19.02 32.49
C ALA A 44 19.95 -19.82 33.34
N GLY A 45 19.61 -20.09 34.59
CA GLY A 45 20.42 -20.91 35.50
C GLY A 45 20.57 -22.34 35.02
N ALA A 46 19.49 -22.95 34.51
CA ALA A 46 19.54 -24.27 33.89
C ALA A 46 20.50 -24.30 32.70
N TRP A 47 20.41 -23.31 31.80
CA TRP A 47 21.28 -23.20 30.63
C TRP A 47 22.75 -23.06 31.02
N ILE A 48 23.07 -22.24 32.03
CA ILE A 48 24.44 -22.05 32.53
C ILE A 48 24.97 -23.37 33.11
N LEU A 49 24.21 -24.03 33.97
CA LEU A 49 24.61 -25.28 34.63
C LEU A 49 24.88 -26.43 33.65
N MET A 50 24.29 -26.41 32.45
CA MET A 50 24.62 -27.39 31.41
C MET A 50 26.10 -27.29 31.01
N HIS A 51 26.67 -26.09 30.87
CA HIS A 51 28.04 -25.89 30.38
C HIS A 51 28.38 -26.63 29.06
N GLY A 52 27.38 -26.92 28.22
CA GLY A 52 27.54 -27.71 26.98
C GLY A 52 27.42 -29.23 27.16
N HIS A 53 27.09 -29.67 28.38
CA HIS A 53 26.91 -31.05 28.81
C HIS A 53 25.47 -31.24 29.32
N PRO A 54 24.52 -31.60 28.44
CA PRO A 54 23.12 -31.75 28.80
C PRO A 54 22.85 -32.74 29.95
N GLU A 55 23.73 -33.74 30.10
CA GLU A 55 23.72 -34.72 31.18
C GLU A 55 23.91 -34.11 32.58
N ASN A 56 24.39 -32.86 32.68
CA ASN A 56 24.61 -32.17 33.94
C ASN A 56 23.32 -31.64 34.58
N ILE A 57 22.19 -31.63 33.84
CA ILE A 57 20.92 -31.14 34.35
C ILE A 57 19.82 -32.21 34.37
N ASN A 58 19.01 -32.18 35.41
CA ASN A 58 17.83 -32.99 35.58
C ASN A 58 16.63 -32.28 34.91
N CYS A 59 16.47 -32.52 33.61
CA CYS A 59 15.37 -31.99 32.81
C CYS A 59 13.98 -32.42 33.33
N THR A 60 13.88 -33.53 34.07
CA THR A 60 12.61 -33.95 34.68
C THR A 60 12.20 -33.01 35.81
N ASN A 61 13.13 -32.64 36.69
CA ASN A 61 12.86 -31.66 37.75
C ASN A 61 12.55 -30.28 37.17
N LEU A 62 13.31 -29.82 36.17
CA LEU A 62 13.03 -28.57 35.46
C LEU A 62 11.61 -28.57 34.88
N GLY A 63 11.23 -29.63 34.17
CA GLY A 63 9.90 -29.77 33.61
C GLY A 63 8.80 -29.78 34.68
N ARG A 64 9.03 -30.37 35.86
CA ARG A 64 8.06 -30.33 36.97
C ARG A 64 7.84 -28.92 37.51
N VAL A 65 8.90 -28.11 37.59
CA VAL A 65 8.78 -26.71 38.05
C VAL A 65 8.09 -25.85 36.99
N LEU A 66 8.51 -25.94 35.73
CA LEU A 66 7.93 -25.16 34.64
C LEU A 66 6.43 -25.44 34.43
N ARG A 67 5.95 -26.63 34.79
CA ARG A 67 4.51 -26.96 34.77
C ARG A 67 3.68 -26.07 35.71
N GLU A 68 4.24 -25.70 36.86
CA GLU A 68 3.55 -24.87 37.84
C GLU A 68 3.58 -23.38 37.49
N PHE A 69 4.49 -22.97 36.60
CA PHE A 69 4.59 -21.58 36.15
C PHE A 69 3.41 -21.22 35.24
N SER A 70 3.01 -19.95 35.28
CA SER A 70 2.08 -19.37 34.31
C SER A 70 2.74 -19.24 32.92
N PRO A 71 1.97 -19.19 31.82
CA PRO A 71 2.53 -18.92 30.50
C PRO A 71 3.35 -17.62 30.43
N GLU A 72 2.94 -16.59 31.19
CA GLU A 72 3.65 -15.31 31.30
C GLU A 72 5.00 -15.49 32.02
N GLU A 73 5.04 -16.25 33.12
CA GLU A 73 6.29 -16.56 33.83
C GLU A 73 7.26 -17.38 32.97
N VAL A 74 6.75 -18.34 32.18
CA VAL A 74 7.56 -19.12 31.22
C VAL A 74 8.11 -18.20 30.14
N THR A 75 7.29 -17.27 29.62
CA THR A 75 7.72 -16.30 28.62
C THR A 75 8.83 -15.40 29.16
N ALA A 76 8.63 -14.80 30.35
CA ALA A 76 9.65 -13.99 31.00
C ALA A 76 10.96 -14.75 31.25
N ASN A 77 10.86 -16.03 31.65
CA ASN A 77 12.02 -16.92 31.79
C ASN A 77 12.78 -17.13 30.47
N ILE A 78 12.09 -17.25 29.34
CA ILE A 78 12.71 -17.42 28.03
C ILE A 78 13.46 -16.16 27.61
N TYR A 79 12.82 -14.99 27.72
CA TYR A 79 13.48 -13.71 27.40
C TYR A 79 14.70 -13.49 28.28
N THR A 80 14.56 -13.73 29.58
CA THR A 80 15.68 -13.63 30.53
C THR A 80 16.79 -14.62 30.22
N MET A 81 16.47 -15.86 29.83
CA MET A 81 17.45 -16.84 29.38
C MET A 81 18.19 -16.38 28.13
N VAL A 82 17.50 -15.80 27.14
CA VAL A 82 18.11 -15.25 25.92
C VAL A 82 19.07 -14.11 26.27
N ASP A 83 18.64 -13.16 27.11
CA ASP A 83 19.48 -12.03 27.54
C ASP A 83 20.76 -12.52 28.25
N VAL A 84 20.63 -13.49 29.16
CA VAL A 84 21.78 -14.08 29.86
C VAL A 84 22.68 -14.88 28.92
N LEU A 85 22.11 -15.63 27.98
CA LEU A 85 22.83 -16.41 26.99
C LEU A 85 23.69 -15.52 26.09
N LEU A 86 23.11 -14.44 25.57
CA LEU A 86 23.80 -13.48 24.70
C LEU A 86 24.90 -12.73 25.47
N HIS A 87 24.60 -12.33 26.71
CA HIS A 87 25.60 -11.73 27.60
C HIS A 87 26.77 -12.69 27.87
N HIS A 88 26.49 -13.97 28.11
CA HIS A 88 27.51 -14.98 28.36
C HIS A 88 28.39 -15.21 27.13
N ILE A 89 27.81 -15.26 25.92
CA ILE A 89 28.59 -15.34 24.67
C ILE A 89 29.57 -14.17 24.56
N HIS A 90 29.12 -12.94 24.80
CA HIS A 90 29.98 -11.76 24.78
C HIS A 90 31.14 -11.86 25.76
N LEU A 91 30.85 -12.29 26.98
CA LEU A 91 31.83 -12.42 28.05
C LEU A 91 32.87 -13.51 27.76
N GLU A 92 32.46 -14.64 27.20
CA GLU A 92 33.38 -15.73 26.81
C GLU A 92 34.21 -15.37 25.56
N LEU A 93 33.65 -14.61 24.61
CA LEU A 93 34.41 -14.06 23.49
C LEU A 93 35.52 -13.12 23.98
N GLN A 94 35.22 -12.26 24.95
CA GLN A 94 36.22 -11.38 25.58
C GLN A 94 37.33 -12.18 26.29
N ARG A 95 37.01 -13.38 26.78
CA ARG A 95 37.99 -14.31 27.38
C ARG A 95 38.79 -15.11 26.35
N GLY A 96 38.55 -14.89 25.05
CA GLY A 96 39.28 -15.51 23.96
C GLY A 96 38.72 -16.86 23.49
N HIS A 97 37.51 -17.25 23.92
CA HIS A 97 36.88 -18.46 23.42
C HIS A 97 36.38 -18.27 21.98
N PRO A 98 36.53 -19.29 21.10
CA PRO A 98 36.13 -19.17 19.71
C PRO A 98 34.61 -19.15 19.56
N LEU A 99 34.10 -18.19 18.78
CA LEU A 99 32.66 -18.00 18.55
C LEU A 99 31.96 -19.28 18.07
N GLN A 100 32.60 -20.07 17.20
CA GLN A 100 31.99 -21.28 16.65
C GLN A 100 31.65 -22.30 17.75
N ASP A 101 32.53 -22.49 18.73
CA ASP A 101 32.29 -23.43 19.84
C ASP A 101 31.21 -22.90 20.77
N LEU A 102 31.17 -21.59 21.01
CA LEU A 102 30.12 -20.94 21.80
C LEU A 102 28.75 -21.10 21.13
N MET A 103 28.67 -20.90 19.81
CA MET A 103 27.45 -21.11 19.03
C MET A 103 26.99 -22.57 19.07
N LEU A 104 27.91 -23.53 18.90
CA LEU A 104 27.59 -24.95 18.97
C LEU A 104 27.04 -25.34 20.35
N LYS A 105 27.66 -24.85 21.43
CA LYS A 105 27.18 -25.08 22.80
C LYS A 105 25.82 -24.44 23.04
N ALA A 106 25.64 -23.17 22.62
CA ALA A 106 24.38 -22.46 22.77
C ALA A 106 23.23 -23.19 22.05
N CYS A 107 23.41 -23.49 20.76
CA CYS A 107 22.41 -24.21 19.97
C CYS A 107 22.17 -25.64 20.47
N GLY A 108 23.21 -26.35 20.90
CA GLY A 108 23.09 -27.69 21.48
C GLY A 108 22.27 -27.68 22.77
N ASN A 109 22.55 -26.76 23.68
CA ASN A 109 21.79 -26.61 24.92
C ASN A 109 20.33 -26.21 24.65
N LEU A 110 20.10 -25.26 23.74
CA LEU A 110 18.74 -24.85 23.38
C LEU A 110 17.96 -26.02 22.77
N SER A 111 18.58 -26.81 21.89
CA SER A 111 17.97 -28.01 21.29
C SER A 111 17.50 -29.02 22.33
N VAL A 112 18.20 -29.15 23.46
CA VAL A 112 17.78 -30.02 24.57
C VAL A 112 16.46 -29.53 25.15
N PHE A 113 16.29 -28.22 25.34
CA PHE A 113 15.06 -27.64 25.86
C PHE A 113 13.92 -27.71 24.86
N ILE A 114 14.11 -27.35 23.59
CA ILE A 114 13.00 -27.19 22.63
C ILE A 114 12.69 -28.47 21.85
N TRP A 115 13.68 -29.33 21.55
CA TRP A 115 13.50 -30.49 20.68
C TRP A 115 13.55 -31.83 21.40
N ASN A 116 14.47 -32.01 22.35
CA ASN A 116 14.65 -33.31 23.02
C ASN A 116 13.64 -33.52 24.15
N HIS A 117 13.51 -32.51 25.02
CA HIS A 117 12.59 -32.57 26.15
C HIS A 117 11.35 -31.71 25.99
N GLU A 118 11.28 -30.85 24.95
CA GLU A 118 10.13 -29.99 24.65
C GLU A 118 9.62 -29.21 25.89
N LEU A 119 10.56 -28.69 26.68
CA LEU A 119 10.34 -27.94 27.92
C LEU A 119 10.00 -26.48 27.68
N LEU A 120 10.39 -25.92 26.53
CA LEU A 120 10.15 -24.52 26.18
C LEU A 120 9.46 -24.41 24.81
N PRO A 121 8.51 -23.47 24.64
CA PRO A 121 7.94 -23.13 23.34
C PRO A 121 9.01 -22.61 22.37
N PRO A 122 9.25 -23.27 21.23
CA PRO A 122 10.24 -22.81 20.25
C PRO A 122 9.83 -21.49 19.58
N ASP A 123 8.54 -21.26 19.37
CA ASP A 123 7.98 -20.04 18.81
C ASP A 123 8.31 -18.80 19.66
N ILE A 124 8.13 -18.90 20.99
CA ILE A 124 8.48 -17.83 21.93
C ILE A 124 9.99 -17.63 22.03
N LEU A 125 10.78 -18.72 22.01
CA LEU A 125 12.24 -18.62 22.00
C LEU A 125 12.76 -17.88 20.76
N LEU A 126 12.22 -18.22 19.58
CA LEU A 126 12.59 -17.57 18.33
C LEU A 126 12.17 -16.10 18.33
N LEU A 127 10.98 -15.77 18.85
CA LEU A 127 10.55 -14.38 19.06
C LEU A 127 11.52 -13.62 19.96
N ALA A 128 11.86 -14.18 21.12
CA ALA A 128 12.78 -13.55 22.06
C ALA A 128 14.17 -13.30 21.46
N LEU A 129 14.65 -14.18 20.57
CA LEU A 129 15.90 -14.00 19.85
C LEU A 129 15.81 -12.92 18.77
N ILE A 130 14.72 -12.86 17.99
CA ILE A 130 14.58 -11.81 16.96
C ILE A 130 14.22 -10.43 17.51
N ASP A 131 13.69 -10.35 18.73
CA ASP A 131 13.50 -9.10 19.49
C ASP A 131 14.83 -8.56 20.08
N ARG A 132 15.94 -9.27 19.84
CA ARG A 132 17.33 -8.88 20.14
C ARG A 132 18.14 -8.83 18.84
N ASP A 133 17.53 -8.34 17.78
CA ASP A 133 18.14 -8.23 16.45
C ASP A 133 19.30 -7.23 16.40
N ASP A 134 19.47 -6.40 17.43
CA ASP A 134 20.65 -5.57 17.67
C ASP A 134 21.91 -6.39 18.03
N ASP A 135 21.75 -7.65 18.45
CA ASP A 135 22.85 -8.58 18.72
C ASP A 135 23.07 -9.54 17.53
N PRO A 136 24.24 -9.49 16.85
CA PRO A 136 24.50 -10.34 15.68
C PRO A 136 24.53 -11.84 15.99
N HIS A 137 24.71 -12.23 17.27
CA HIS A 137 24.69 -13.63 17.69
C HIS A 137 23.28 -14.17 17.82
N ALA A 138 22.28 -13.33 18.13
CA ALA A 138 20.89 -13.75 18.26
C ALA A 138 20.34 -14.29 16.94
N LEU A 139 20.48 -13.54 15.85
CA LEU A 139 20.05 -13.98 14.50
C LEU A 139 20.83 -15.21 14.01
N ARG A 140 22.13 -15.33 14.36
CA ARG A 140 22.91 -16.52 14.04
C ARG A 140 22.39 -17.78 14.75
N ILE A 141 21.96 -17.65 16.01
CA ILE A 141 21.30 -18.73 16.76
C ILE A 141 19.96 -19.09 16.10
N VAL A 142 19.16 -18.10 15.72
CA VAL A 142 17.88 -18.31 15.01
C VAL A 142 18.11 -19.14 13.75
N ILE A 143 19.07 -18.76 12.90
CA ILE A 143 19.39 -19.50 11.67
C ILE A 143 19.80 -20.94 11.98
N ASN A 144 20.65 -21.18 12.98
CA ASN A 144 21.06 -22.54 13.35
C ASN A 144 19.89 -23.39 13.86
N ILE A 145 18.94 -22.79 14.59
CA ILE A 145 17.72 -23.47 15.03
C ILE A 145 16.83 -23.80 13.82
N LEU A 146 16.69 -22.88 12.86
CA LEU A 146 15.97 -23.13 11.61
C LEU A 146 16.65 -24.23 10.75
N ASP A 147 17.97 -24.26 10.68
CA ASP A 147 18.71 -25.28 9.92
C ASP A 147 18.73 -26.66 10.62
N SER A 148 18.17 -26.77 11.83
CA SER A 148 18.12 -28.03 12.59
C SER A 148 17.30 -29.11 11.87
N LYS A 149 17.80 -30.35 11.90
CA LYS A 149 17.12 -31.50 11.27
C LYS A 149 15.81 -31.81 11.99
N GLU A 150 15.78 -31.58 13.29
CA GLU A 150 14.66 -31.79 14.19
C GLU A 150 13.45 -30.93 13.76
N LEU A 151 13.67 -29.65 13.48
CA LEU A 151 12.61 -28.75 13.01
C LEU A 151 12.19 -29.10 11.58
N GLN A 152 13.13 -29.33 10.68
CA GLN A 152 12.81 -29.70 9.29
C GLN A 152 11.99 -31.00 9.21
N GLN A 153 12.28 -31.98 10.07
CA GLN A 153 11.49 -33.21 10.17
C GLN A 153 10.08 -32.96 10.70
N ARG A 154 9.91 -32.10 11.71
CA ARG A 154 8.58 -31.71 12.22
C ARG A 154 7.75 -31.00 11.15
N VAL A 155 8.34 -30.05 10.43
CA VAL A 155 7.67 -29.36 9.32
C VAL A 155 7.31 -30.34 8.20
N LYS A 156 8.22 -31.26 7.83
CA LYS A 156 7.93 -32.31 6.84
C LYS A 156 6.76 -33.18 7.28
N LEU A 157 6.71 -33.58 8.56
CA LEU A 157 5.64 -34.38 9.11
C LEU A 157 4.30 -33.63 9.11
N TYR A 158 4.32 -32.34 9.45
CA TYR A 158 3.16 -31.46 9.37
C TYR A 158 2.60 -31.43 7.94
N LEU A 159 3.45 -31.17 6.95
CA LEU A 159 3.08 -31.11 5.53
C LEU A 159 2.44 -32.43 5.03
N ILE A 160 2.96 -33.58 5.46
CA ILE A 160 2.42 -34.89 5.08
C ILE A 160 1.06 -35.15 5.73
N ASN A 161 0.87 -34.73 6.97
CA ASN A 161 -0.30 -35.10 7.78
C ASN A 161 -1.47 -34.11 7.68
N ARG A 162 -1.21 -32.84 7.40
CA ARG A 162 -2.22 -31.77 7.50
C ARG A 162 -3.27 -31.80 6.39
N GLY A 163 -2.90 -32.27 5.20
CA GLY A 163 -3.70 -32.10 3.98
C GLY A 163 -3.51 -30.71 3.36
N PRO A 164 -4.37 -30.29 2.42
CA PRO A 164 -4.25 -28.96 1.79
C PRO A 164 -4.53 -27.81 2.78
N PRO A 165 -3.98 -26.61 2.55
CA PRO A 165 -4.25 -25.42 3.37
C PRO A 165 -5.76 -25.08 3.48
N GLU A 166 -6.51 -25.31 2.40
CA GLU A 166 -7.95 -25.09 2.29
C GLU A 166 -8.75 -26.19 3.01
N HIS A 167 -8.51 -26.33 4.31
CA HIS A 167 -9.13 -27.35 5.17
C HIS A 167 -10.67 -27.31 5.16
N TRP A 168 -11.29 -26.15 4.87
CA TRP A 168 -12.74 -26.00 4.70
C TRP A 168 -13.29 -26.71 3.44
N LEU A 169 -12.46 -27.05 2.46
CA LEU A 169 -12.86 -27.85 1.30
C LEU A 169 -12.89 -29.35 1.62
N SER A 170 -12.36 -29.76 2.78
CA SER A 170 -12.36 -31.16 3.22
C SER A 170 -13.61 -31.47 4.04
N SER A 171 -14.43 -32.41 3.56
CA SER A 171 -15.67 -32.85 4.24
C SER A 171 -15.47 -33.95 5.28
N GLY A 172 -14.23 -34.44 5.45
CA GLY A 172 -13.88 -35.49 6.39
C GLY A 172 -13.61 -34.99 7.82
N PRO A 173 -13.68 -35.86 8.84
CA PRO A 173 -13.29 -35.50 10.20
C PRO A 173 -11.82 -35.10 10.25
N PHE A 174 -11.53 -33.94 10.85
CA PHE A 174 -10.16 -33.48 11.01
C PHE A 174 -9.37 -34.42 11.92
N LYS A 175 -8.26 -34.98 11.41
CA LYS A 175 -7.40 -35.88 12.18
C LYS A 175 -6.60 -35.07 13.20
N ARG A 176 -6.98 -35.16 14.47
CA ARG A 176 -6.29 -34.48 15.56
C ARG A 176 -4.91 -35.08 15.79
N VAL A 177 -3.95 -34.20 16.01
CA VAL A 177 -2.62 -34.58 16.49
C VAL A 177 -2.71 -34.94 17.97
N GLU A 178 -1.87 -35.88 18.41
CA GLU A 178 -1.72 -36.24 19.82
C GLU A 178 -1.33 -35.01 20.65
N LEU A 179 -1.92 -34.84 21.84
CA LEU A 179 -1.76 -33.63 22.67
C LEU A 179 -0.29 -33.26 22.91
N GLN A 180 0.56 -34.26 23.21
CA GLN A 180 1.99 -34.06 23.40
C GLN A 180 2.67 -33.55 22.13
N LYS A 181 2.36 -34.12 20.97
CA LYS A 181 2.92 -33.68 19.68
C LYS A 181 2.42 -32.30 19.25
N ALA A 182 1.18 -31.96 19.63
CA ALA A 182 0.56 -30.68 19.31
C ALA A 182 1.16 -29.54 20.14
N LEU A 183 1.34 -29.77 21.45
CA LEU A 183 1.66 -28.71 22.40
C LEU A 183 3.11 -28.76 22.92
N GLY A 184 3.76 -29.91 22.87
CA GLY A 184 5.03 -30.19 23.55
C GLY A 184 4.83 -30.54 25.03
N ASN A 185 5.88 -31.08 25.65
CA ASN A 185 5.87 -31.48 27.06
C ASN A 185 5.63 -30.35 28.06
N TYR A 186 5.81 -29.09 27.68
CA TYR A 186 5.59 -27.96 28.58
C TYR A 186 4.10 -27.63 28.78
N LEU A 187 3.23 -27.95 27.81
CA LEU A 187 1.80 -27.65 27.84
C LEU A 187 0.89 -28.89 27.87
N SER A 188 1.37 -30.05 27.40
CA SER A 188 0.54 -31.26 27.25
C SER A 188 -0.03 -31.83 28.55
N TRP A 189 0.41 -31.34 29.72
CA TRP A 189 -0.02 -31.84 31.04
C TRP A 189 -1.14 -31.01 31.67
N LYS A 190 -1.43 -29.82 31.14
CA LYS A 190 -2.59 -29.02 31.55
C LYS A 190 -3.77 -29.46 30.67
N GLU A 191 -4.44 -30.56 31.05
CA GLU A 191 -5.68 -31.06 30.40
C GLU A 191 -6.86 -30.07 30.58
N ARG A 192 -6.72 -28.83 30.12
CA ARG A 192 -7.77 -27.82 30.22
C ARG A 192 -8.47 -27.56 28.90
N TYR A 193 -7.80 -27.79 27.76
CA TYR A 193 -8.31 -27.38 26.46
C TYR A 193 -8.10 -28.43 25.36
N PRO A 194 -9.13 -28.74 24.55
CA PRO A 194 -9.01 -29.63 23.42
C PRO A 194 -8.15 -29.01 22.30
N THR A 195 -7.15 -29.74 21.81
CA THR A 195 -6.38 -29.36 20.63
C THR A 195 -7.08 -29.81 19.36
N PHE A 196 -7.36 -28.87 18.47
CA PHE A 196 -8.02 -29.17 17.19
C PHE A 196 -7.05 -29.03 16.02
N PHE A 197 -6.38 -27.89 15.94
CA PHE A 197 -5.50 -27.54 14.83
C PHE A 197 -4.05 -27.31 15.26
N ASP A 198 -3.80 -27.34 16.56
CA ASP A 198 -2.52 -27.07 17.19
C ASP A 198 -1.46 -28.07 16.74
N ASP A 199 -0.29 -27.52 16.42
CA ASP A 199 0.93 -28.26 16.10
C ASP A 199 2.12 -27.33 16.39
N ILE A 200 3.19 -27.87 16.97
CA ILE A 200 4.42 -27.10 17.25
C ILE A 200 4.96 -26.46 15.97
N ALA A 201 4.91 -27.16 14.84
CA ALA A 201 5.30 -26.61 13.55
C ALA A 201 4.35 -25.46 13.16
N ALA A 202 3.03 -25.66 13.25
CA ALA A 202 2.05 -24.64 12.87
C ALA A 202 2.22 -23.32 13.64
N ARG A 203 2.64 -23.36 14.91
CA ARG A 203 2.94 -22.15 15.69
C ARG A 203 4.10 -21.32 15.11
N LEU A 204 4.95 -21.92 14.27
CA LEU A 204 6.06 -21.23 13.60
C LEU A 204 5.63 -20.55 12.29
N LEU A 205 4.42 -20.82 11.77
CA LEU A 205 3.90 -20.16 10.56
C LEU A 205 3.90 -18.63 10.64
N PRO A 206 3.47 -17.98 11.75
CA PRO A 206 3.59 -16.53 11.89
C PRO A 206 5.01 -16.06 12.23
N ILE A 207 5.88 -16.93 12.76
CA ILE A 207 7.21 -16.55 13.24
C ILE A 207 8.24 -16.51 12.10
N ILE A 208 8.17 -17.45 11.16
CA ILE A 208 9.09 -17.50 10.01
C ILE A 208 9.03 -16.21 9.17
N PRO A 209 7.86 -15.65 8.81
CA PRO A 209 7.76 -14.35 8.16
C PRO A 209 8.47 -13.22 8.93
N LEU A 210 8.30 -13.15 10.26
CA LEU A 210 8.95 -12.15 11.11
C LEU A 210 10.47 -12.31 11.12
N ILE A 211 10.97 -13.56 11.19
CA ILE A 211 12.40 -13.87 11.08
C ILE A 211 12.93 -13.36 9.73
N ILE A 212 12.20 -13.58 8.64
CA ILE A 212 12.62 -13.10 7.32
C ILE A 212 12.72 -11.57 7.32
N TYR A 213 11.73 -10.84 7.84
CA TYR A 213 11.82 -9.37 7.99
C TYR A 213 13.09 -8.96 8.75
N ARG A 214 13.33 -9.55 9.92
CA ARG A 214 14.48 -9.22 10.78
C ARG A 214 15.82 -9.53 10.12
N LEU A 215 15.90 -10.62 9.36
CA LEU A 215 17.10 -10.93 8.56
C LEU A 215 17.35 -9.89 7.47
N LEU A 216 16.30 -9.43 6.78
CA LEU A 216 16.44 -8.41 5.73
C LEU A 216 16.79 -7.03 6.30
N GLU A 217 16.20 -6.63 7.43
CA GLU A 217 16.53 -5.40 8.16
C GLU A 217 17.99 -5.36 8.62
N ASN A 218 18.59 -6.54 8.84
CA ASN A 218 19.99 -6.70 9.26
C ASN A 218 20.93 -7.12 8.10
N ASP A 219 20.55 -6.83 6.86
CA ASP A 219 21.34 -7.12 5.65
C ASP A 219 21.73 -8.62 5.46
N ALA A 220 21.05 -9.54 6.15
CA ALA A 220 21.30 -10.98 6.10
C ALA A 220 20.54 -11.67 4.95
N MET A 221 20.63 -11.09 3.74
CA MET A 221 19.89 -11.52 2.53
C MET A 221 20.12 -12.99 2.16
N ASP A 222 21.36 -13.48 2.27
CA ASP A 222 21.69 -14.89 1.99
C ASP A 222 21.04 -15.85 2.99
N ALA A 223 20.91 -15.43 4.25
CA ALA A 223 20.21 -16.23 5.26
C ALA A 223 18.70 -16.25 4.98
N ALA A 224 18.12 -15.12 4.60
CA ALA A 224 16.72 -15.05 4.19
C ALA A 224 16.42 -15.95 2.97
N ASP A 225 17.27 -15.96 1.93
CA ASP A 225 17.12 -16.87 0.78
C ASP A 225 17.16 -18.34 1.21
N ARG A 226 18.07 -18.73 2.11
CA ARG A 226 18.13 -20.11 2.64
C ARG A 226 16.87 -20.49 3.43
N VAL A 227 16.42 -19.63 4.34
CA VAL A 227 15.20 -19.87 5.12
C VAL A 227 14.00 -20.02 4.18
N LEU A 228 13.83 -19.11 3.24
CA LEU A 228 12.75 -19.20 2.25
C LEU A 228 12.86 -20.46 1.38
N GLN A 229 14.07 -20.86 0.98
CA GLN A 229 14.29 -22.08 0.21
C GLN A 229 13.84 -23.32 0.98
N VAL A 230 14.08 -23.38 2.29
CA VAL A 230 13.70 -24.53 3.14
C VAL A 230 12.21 -24.51 3.46
N TYR A 231 11.61 -23.34 3.70
CA TYR A 231 10.27 -23.22 4.27
C TYR A 231 9.19 -22.70 3.31
N SER A 232 9.49 -22.41 2.05
CA SER A 232 8.51 -21.88 1.08
C SER A 232 7.22 -22.71 1.00
N THR A 233 7.31 -24.03 0.89
CA THR A 233 6.13 -24.93 0.87
C THR A 233 5.38 -24.93 2.19
N PHE A 234 6.09 -24.73 3.30
CA PHE A 234 5.46 -24.60 4.61
C PHE A 234 4.66 -23.30 4.73
N LEU A 235 5.17 -22.21 4.18
CA LEU A 235 4.49 -20.91 4.13
C LEU A 235 3.23 -20.90 3.24
N HIS A 236 2.97 -21.93 2.43
CA HIS A 236 1.67 -22.10 1.76
C HIS A 236 0.52 -22.30 2.76
N PHE A 237 0.82 -22.72 4.00
CA PHE A 237 -0.15 -22.86 5.09
C PHE A 237 -0.27 -21.59 5.93
N TYR A 238 0.54 -20.56 5.65
CA TYR A 238 0.43 -19.29 6.37
C TYR A 238 -0.82 -18.55 5.89
N PRO A 239 -1.76 -18.19 6.79
CA PRO A 239 -3.04 -17.59 6.37
C PRO A 239 -2.92 -16.25 5.66
N LEU A 240 -1.80 -15.53 5.86
CA LEU A 240 -1.56 -14.19 5.32
C LEU A 240 -0.39 -14.20 4.31
N ASN A 241 -0.23 -15.29 3.56
CA ASN A 241 0.89 -15.45 2.63
C ASN A 241 0.88 -14.42 1.49
N PHE A 242 -0.29 -13.94 1.07
CA PHE A 242 -0.43 -12.94 0.01
C PHE A 242 0.01 -11.57 0.51
N MET A 243 -0.55 -11.13 1.65
CA MET A 243 -0.12 -9.91 2.33
C MET A 243 1.36 -9.95 2.68
N PHE A 244 1.87 -11.08 3.17
CA PHE A 244 3.31 -11.22 3.45
C PHE A 244 4.16 -10.92 2.22
N VAL A 245 3.84 -11.52 1.07
CA VAL A 245 4.58 -11.30 -0.17
C VAL A 245 4.42 -9.87 -0.69
N ARG A 246 3.23 -9.30 -0.62
CA ARG A 246 3.01 -7.90 -1.01
C ARG A 246 3.79 -6.93 -0.12
N ASP A 247 3.68 -7.08 1.20
CA ASP A 247 4.27 -6.16 2.18
C ASP A 247 5.79 -6.25 2.18
N ILE A 248 6.38 -7.44 2.05
CA ILE A 248 7.84 -7.58 2.03
C ILE A 248 8.44 -6.97 0.75
N LEU A 249 7.77 -7.13 -0.39
CA LEU A 249 8.19 -6.52 -1.65
C LEU A 249 8.05 -5.00 -1.62
N ALA A 250 7.01 -4.48 -0.95
CA ALA A 250 6.77 -3.05 -0.81
C ALA A 250 7.77 -2.41 0.18
N TYR A 251 7.96 -3.01 1.35
CA TYR A 251 8.81 -2.49 2.43
C TYR A 251 10.29 -2.44 2.04
N PHE A 252 10.78 -3.49 1.36
CA PHE A 252 12.16 -3.56 0.88
C PHE A 252 12.30 -3.24 -0.62
N TYR A 253 11.33 -2.52 -1.20
CA TYR A 253 11.36 -2.21 -2.62
C TYR A 253 12.68 -1.51 -3.02
N GLY A 254 13.29 -1.95 -4.12
CA GLY A 254 14.59 -1.44 -4.59
C GLY A 254 15.84 -1.95 -3.85
N HIS A 255 15.67 -2.69 -2.75
CA HIS A 255 16.77 -3.21 -1.92
C HIS A 255 16.92 -4.73 -2.04
N LEU A 256 15.92 -5.44 -2.57
CA LEU A 256 15.94 -6.89 -2.73
C LEU A 256 16.66 -7.33 -4.02
N PRO A 257 17.58 -8.30 -3.97
CA PRO A 257 18.12 -8.94 -5.17
C PRO A 257 17.03 -9.67 -5.97
N GLY A 258 17.10 -9.63 -7.30
CA GLY A 258 16.10 -10.28 -8.16
C GLY A 258 15.89 -11.77 -7.89
N LYS A 259 16.96 -12.51 -7.55
CA LYS A 259 16.85 -13.93 -7.14
C LYS A 259 15.99 -14.09 -5.88
N LEU A 260 16.11 -13.17 -4.93
CA LEU A 260 15.35 -13.19 -3.68
C LEU A 260 13.89 -12.80 -3.92
N ILE A 261 13.61 -11.85 -4.83
CA ILE A 261 12.25 -11.53 -5.28
C ILE A 261 11.56 -12.79 -5.84
N LEU A 262 12.23 -13.52 -6.75
CA LEU A 262 11.70 -14.79 -7.28
C LEU A 262 11.45 -15.82 -6.18
N ARG A 263 12.34 -15.89 -5.18
CA ARG A 263 12.19 -16.78 -4.02
C ARG A 263 10.95 -16.43 -3.20
N ILE A 264 10.71 -15.16 -2.93
CA ILE A 264 9.55 -14.64 -2.22
C ILE A 264 8.27 -14.97 -3.00
N LEU A 265 8.26 -14.74 -4.31
CA LEU A 265 7.12 -15.05 -5.17
C LEU A 265 6.72 -16.53 -5.15
N ASN A 266 7.66 -17.46 -4.92
CA ASN A 266 7.34 -18.90 -4.83
C ASN A 266 6.55 -19.29 -3.57
N ILE A 267 6.44 -18.39 -2.58
CA ILE A 267 5.49 -18.57 -1.47
C ILE A 267 4.05 -18.52 -2.00
N LEU A 268 3.84 -17.79 -3.08
CA LEU A 268 2.60 -17.81 -3.82
C LEU A 268 2.65 -19.02 -4.76
N ASP A 269 1.60 -19.83 -4.81
CA ASP A 269 1.45 -20.85 -5.85
C ASP A 269 1.12 -20.13 -7.16
N ILE A 270 2.15 -19.59 -7.83
CA ILE A 270 2.05 -18.72 -9.03
C ILE A 270 1.16 -19.36 -10.10
N LYS A 271 1.08 -20.69 -10.16
CA LYS A 271 0.23 -21.42 -11.12
C LYS A 271 -1.27 -21.33 -10.82
N LYS A 272 -1.65 -21.07 -9.56
CA LYS A 272 -3.04 -20.94 -9.11
C LYS A 272 -3.50 -19.48 -9.02
N ILE A 273 -2.56 -18.54 -9.05
CA ILE A 273 -2.85 -17.11 -8.87
C ILE A 273 -2.94 -16.44 -10.24
N PRO A 274 -3.91 -15.53 -10.46
CA PRO A 274 -4.18 -14.93 -11.76
C PRO A 274 -3.15 -13.84 -12.13
N PHE A 275 -1.85 -14.16 -12.09
CA PHE A 275 -0.80 -13.30 -12.65
C PHE A 275 -0.97 -13.18 -14.17
N SER A 276 -0.51 -12.05 -14.73
CA SER A 276 -0.45 -11.84 -16.17
C SER A 276 0.35 -12.95 -16.85
N GLU A 277 -0.15 -13.50 -17.96
CA GLU A 277 0.48 -14.65 -18.63
C GLU A 277 1.95 -14.41 -19.03
N SER A 278 2.31 -13.16 -19.37
CA SER A 278 3.68 -12.79 -19.71
C SER A 278 4.56 -12.43 -18.51
N PHE A 279 4.00 -12.28 -17.30
CA PHE A 279 4.74 -11.88 -16.10
C PHE A 279 5.99 -12.75 -15.83
N PRO A 280 5.91 -14.10 -15.90
CA PRO A 280 7.08 -14.96 -15.70
C PRO A 280 8.26 -14.68 -16.65
N GLN A 281 7.99 -14.13 -17.85
CA GLN A 281 9.02 -13.81 -18.85
C GLN A 281 9.80 -12.55 -18.48
N HIS A 282 9.17 -11.63 -17.75
CA HIS A 282 9.75 -10.36 -17.33
C HIS A 282 10.58 -10.47 -16.04
N ILE A 283 10.38 -11.52 -15.24
CA ILE A 283 11.11 -11.73 -13.97
C ILE A 283 12.25 -12.77 -14.07
N ASN A 284 12.17 -13.75 -14.98
CA ASN A 284 13.11 -14.88 -15.03
C ASN A 284 14.18 -14.78 -16.14
N SER A 285 14.14 -13.76 -17.00
CA SER A 285 15.00 -13.70 -18.19
C SER A 285 16.34 -13.00 -17.95
N SER A 286 17.38 -13.40 -18.67
CA SER A 286 18.66 -12.66 -18.74
C SER A 286 18.51 -11.24 -19.30
N ASN A 287 17.36 -10.95 -19.92
CA ASN A 287 16.93 -9.66 -20.46
C ASN A 287 15.95 -8.91 -19.53
N ALA A 288 15.78 -9.34 -18.28
CA ALA A 288 14.78 -8.78 -17.36
C ALA A 288 14.98 -7.27 -17.09
N ALA A 289 16.17 -6.71 -17.36
CA ALA A 289 16.43 -5.28 -17.27
C ALA A 289 15.65 -4.40 -18.29
N MET A 290 14.98 -5.01 -19.27
CA MET A 290 14.14 -4.29 -20.23
C MET A 290 12.74 -4.07 -19.65
N CYS A 291 12.30 -2.82 -19.61
CA CYS A 291 10.94 -2.47 -19.19
C CYS A 291 9.90 -3.23 -20.03
N PRO A 292 8.87 -3.84 -19.41
CA PRO A 292 7.79 -4.46 -20.16
C PRO A 292 7.17 -3.48 -21.16
N PRO A 293 6.62 -3.98 -22.29
CA PRO A 293 5.98 -3.14 -23.29
C PRO A 293 4.70 -2.49 -22.72
N LEU A 294 4.24 -1.39 -23.33
CA LEU A 294 3.02 -0.70 -22.90
C LEU A 294 1.77 -1.60 -22.89
N ASP A 295 1.68 -2.55 -23.82
CA ASP A 295 0.59 -3.55 -23.86
C ASP A 295 0.50 -4.39 -22.57
N TYR A 296 1.62 -4.65 -21.89
CA TYR A 296 1.63 -5.37 -20.61
C TYR A 296 0.92 -4.54 -19.52
N PHE A 297 1.33 -3.28 -19.34
CA PHE A 297 0.72 -2.37 -18.37
C PHE A 297 -0.74 -2.05 -18.70
N ALA A 298 -1.08 -1.92 -19.99
CA ALA A 298 -2.45 -1.69 -20.43
C ALA A 298 -3.35 -2.89 -20.11
N THR A 299 -2.85 -4.12 -20.31
CA THR A 299 -3.56 -5.35 -19.94
C THR A 299 -3.79 -5.41 -18.43
N LEU A 300 -2.78 -5.05 -17.64
CA LEU A 300 -2.89 -4.97 -16.18
C LEU A 300 -3.99 -3.99 -15.74
N LEU A 301 -4.00 -2.77 -16.29
CA LEU A 301 -5.02 -1.76 -16.01
C LEU A 301 -6.41 -2.23 -16.44
N LEU A 302 -6.55 -2.90 -17.58
CA LEU A 302 -7.82 -3.46 -18.02
C LEU A 302 -8.33 -4.56 -17.07
N GLY A 303 -7.42 -5.38 -16.54
CA GLY A 303 -7.72 -6.37 -15.49
C GLY A 303 -8.33 -5.71 -14.25
N VAL A 304 -7.75 -4.59 -13.79
CA VAL A 304 -8.27 -3.78 -12.68
C VAL A 304 -9.63 -3.16 -13.03
N VAL A 305 -9.80 -2.59 -14.22
CA VAL A 305 -11.11 -2.05 -14.65
C VAL A 305 -12.22 -3.10 -14.61
N ASN A 306 -11.93 -4.32 -15.09
CA ASN A 306 -12.94 -5.36 -15.22
C ASN A 306 -13.34 -6.03 -13.89
N HIS A 307 -12.44 -6.07 -12.91
CA HIS A 307 -12.63 -6.86 -11.68
C HIS A 307 -12.58 -6.05 -10.37
N VAL A 308 -12.08 -4.83 -10.41
CA VAL A 308 -11.85 -3.97 -9.22
C VAL A 308 -12.72 -2.73 -9.26
N ILE A 309 -12.81 -2.06 -10.40
CA ILE A 309 -13.61 -0.84 -10.52
C ILE A 309 -15.10 -1.22 -10.64
N PRO A 310 -16.01 -0.63 -9.82
CA PRO A 310 -17.45 -0.88 -9.94
C PRO A 310 -17.97 -0.55 -11.35
N SER A 311 -18.81 -1.43 -11.90
CA SER A 311 -19.31 -1.26 -13.27
C SER A 311 -20.25 -0.06 -13.40
N LEU A 312 -20.13 0.65 -14.52
CA LEU A 312 -20.99 1.78 -14.89
C LEU A 312 -22.32 1.27 -15.48
N ASN A 313 -23.03 0.36 -14.82
CA ASN A 313 -24.34 -0.09 -15.27
C ASN A 313 -25.39 1.00 -15.03
N ASN A 314 -25.57 1.91 -16.00
CA ASN A 314 -26.80 2.69 -16.10
C ASN A 314 -27.83 1.88 -16.88
N SER A 315 -28.94 1.55 -16.21
CA SER A 315 -30.19 1.21 -16.88
C SER A 315 -30.57 2.35 -17.83
N SER A 316 -30.29 2.18 -19.12
CA SER A 316 -30.77 3.07 -20.16
C SER A 316 -32.28 2.91 -20.32
N LYS A 317 -33.05 3.57 -19.44
CA LYS A 317 -34.38 4.07 -19.76
C LYS A 317 -34.39 5.56 -19.46
N CYS A 318 -34.20 6.33 -20.53
CA CYS A 318 -34.65 7.70 -20.61
C CYS A 318 -36.14 7.73 -20.19
N ALA A 319 -36.44 8.23 -18.99
CA ALA A 319 -37.81 8.45 -18.55
C ALA A 319 -38.06 9.96 -18.57
N ALA A 320 -38.90 10.35 -19.51
CA ALA A 320 -39.53 11.65 -19.57
C ALA A 320 -40.24 11.97 -18.24
N MET A 321 -40.14 13.24 -17.84
CA MET A 321 -41.14 14.07 -17.17
C MET A 321 -42.39 13.33 -16.61
N GLY A 322 -42.61 13.39 -15.29
CA GLY A 322 -43.94 13.16 -14.71
C GLY A 322 -43.97 12.52 -13.33
N ASP A 323 -44.24 13.37 -12.33
CA ASP A 323 -45.03 13.14 -11.12
C ASP A 323 -44.49 12.39 -9.88
N PHE A 324 -44.76 13.07 -8.76
CA PHE A 324 -44.58 12.71 -7.36
C PHE A 324 -45.46 11.51 -6.94
N ALA A 325 -44.91 10.60 -6.11
CA ALA A 325 -45.44 10.21 -4.78
C ALA A 325 -45.05 8.76 -4.37
N ASN A 326 -44.43 8.69 -3.18
CA ASN A 326 -44.65 7.72 -2.08
C ASN A 326 -44.82 6.21 -2.38
N ASN A 327 -43.88 5.37 -1.92
CA ASN A 327 -44.03 4.48 -0.75
C ASN A 327 -42.98 3.35 -0.71
N SER A 328 -42.56 3.06 0.52
CA SER A 328 -41.81 1.89 0.97
C SER A 328 -42.39 0.55 0.52
N SER A 329 -41.62 -0.29 -0.17
CA SER A 329 -41.74 -1.77 -0.09
C SER A 329 -40.52 -2.48 -0.70
N ARG A 330 -40.11 -3.59 -0.04
CA ARG A 330 -39.06 -4.55 -0.43
C ARG A 330 -39.40 -5.24 -1.76
N PRO A 331 -38.47 -5.47 -2.70
CA PRO A 331 -38.75 -6.32 -3.85
C PRO A 331 -38.64 -7.83 -3.50
N PRO A 332 -39.50 -8.68 -4.10
CA PRO A 332 -39.49 -10.13 -3.90
C PRO A 332 -38.49 -10.85 -4.82
N HIS A 333 -38.00 -12.01 -4.37
CA HIS A 333 -37.17 -12.94 -5.14
C HIS A 333 -37.90 -13.50 -6.37
N GLY A 334 -37.27 -13.44 -7.54
CA GLY A 334 -37.78 -14.08 -8.76
C GLY A 334 -36.80 -14.13 -9.93
N LYS A 335 -36.27 -15.33 -10.19
CA LYS A 335 -35.79 -15.94 -11.46
C LYS A 335 -35.08 -15.05 -12.50
N ILE A 336 -33.77 -15.29 -12.66
CA ILE A 336 -32.91 -14.80 -13.75
C ILE A 336 -33.30 -15.49 -15.07
N GLN A 337 -33.61 -14.70 -16.08
CA GLN A 337 -33.78 -15.14 -17.47
C GLN A 337 -32.43 -15.06 -18.18
N ALA A 338 -31.95 -16.19 -18.69
CA ALA A 338 -30.71 -16.30 -19.45
C ALA A 338 -30.85 -15.60 -20.81
N THR A 339 -29.89 -14.74 -21.16
CA THR A 339 -29.64 -14.34 -22.54
C THR A 339 -28.24 -14.80 -22.93
N SER A 340 -28.20 -15.51 -24.06
CA SER A 340 -27.09 -16.25 -24.64
C SER A 340 -26.01 -15.34 -25.24
N GLN A 341 -24.75 -15.56 -24.88
CA GLN A 341 -23.60 -15.22 -25.73
C GLN A 341 -22.61 -16.41 -25.78
N PRO A 342 -22.02 -16.72 -26.95
CA PRO A 342 -20.95 -17.70 -27.06
C PRO A 342 -19.57 -17.01 -26.94
N GLY A 343 -18.79 -17.40 -25.93
CA GLY A 343 -17.41 -16.95 -25.69
C GLY A 343 -16.67 -17.98 -24.83
N PRO A 344 -15.34 -18.08 -24.90
CA PRO A 344 -14.61 -19.29 -24.55
C PRO A 344 -14.77 -19.66 -23.08
N THR A 345 -15.02 -20.95 -22.88
CA THR A 345 -15.21 -21.65 -21.62
C THR A 345 -14.15 -21.29 -20.58
N ASN A 346 -14.53 -20.50 -19.57
CA ASN A 346 -14.05 -20.57 -18.18
C ASN A 346 -14.91 -19.76 -17.19
N SER A 347 -16.17 -19.43 -17.52
CA SER A 347 -17.08 -18.69 -16.63
C SER A 347 -18.05 -19.60 -15.86
N SER A 348 -17.62 -20.82 -15.52
CA SER A 348 -18.40 -21.76 -14.69
C SER A 348 -17.65 -22.14 -13.42
N GLU A 349 -17.16 -21.16 -12.66
CA GLU A 349 -17.12 -21.27 -11.21
C GLU A 349 -18.15 -20.26 -10.68
N GLY A 350 -19.36 -20.75 -10.43
CA GLY A 350 -20.37 -19.97 -9.72
C GLY A 350 -19.79 -19.45 -8.41
N GLN A 351 -20.08 -18.18 -8.09
CA GLN A 351 -19.80 -17.50 -6.83
C GLN A 351 -19.37 -18.47 -5.72
N LYS A 352 -18.07 -18.78 -5.62
CA LYS A 352 -17.53 -19.43 -4.44
C LYS A 352 -17.85 -18.47 -3.30
N PRO A 353 -18.59 -18.89 -2.25
CA PRO A 353 -18.94 -17.98 -1.18
C PRO A 353 -17.66 -17.38 -0.60
N TYR A 354 -17.63 -16.05 -0.52
CA TYR A 354 -16.49 -15.20 -0.15
C TYR A 354 -15.81 -15.55 1.19
N TYR A 355 -16.40 -16.45 2.00
CA TYR A 355 -15.82 -16.97 3.23
C TYR A 355 -14.77 -18.09 3.02
N GLN A 356 -14.32 -18.34 1.79
CA GLN A 356 -13.39 -19.43 1.43
C GLN A 356 -11.98 -18.98 1.01
N MET A 357 -11.66 -17.68 1.02
CA MET A 357 -10.30 -17.20 0.79
C MET A 357 -9.82 -16.48 2.06
N GLN A 358 -8.76 -16.97 2.70
CA GLN A 358 -8.21 -16.36 3.91
C GLN A 358 -7.45 -15.07 3.60
N ASP A 359 -6.75 -15.04 2.46
CA ASP A 359 -5.98 -13.90 1.99
C ASP A 359 -5.67 -14.05 0.49
N PRO A 360 -6.12 -13.15 -0.40
CA PRO A 360 -7.05 -12.03 -0.18
C PRO A 360 -8.51 -12.50 -0.11
N GLY A 361 -9.35 -11.80 0.67
CA GLY A 361 -10.72 -12.24 0.97
C GLY A 361 -11.73 -12.13 -0.16
N THR A 362 -11.40 -11.46 -1.28
CA THR A 362 -12.28 -11.29 -2.44
C THR A 362 -11.50 -11.37 -3.75
N LEU A 363 -12.18 -11.72 -4.85
CA LEU A 363 -11.58 -11.69 -6.19
C LEU A 363 -11.08 -10.29 -6.57
N THR A 364 -11.80 -9.25 -6.16
CA THR A 364 -11.40 -7.85 -6.35
C THR A 364 -10.09 -7.53 -5.65
N GLN A 365 -9.95 -7.91 -4.36
CA GLN A 365 -8.70 -7.75 -3.64
C GLN A 365 -7.58 -8.58 -4.28
N LEU A 366 -7.84 -9.85 -4.61
CA LEU A 366 -6.86 -10.71 -5.28
C LEU A 366 -6.33 -10.09 -6.57
N THR A 367 -7.22 -9.54 -7.41
CA THR A 367 -6.83 -8.91 -8.67
C THR A 367 -5.97 -7.67 -8.44
N LEU A 368 -6.34 -6.82 -7.47
CA LEU A 368 -5.56 -5.62 -7.14
C LEU A 368 -4.19 -5.97 -6.55
N GLU A 369 -4.15 -6.88 -5.57
CA GLU A 369 -2.91 -7.29 -4.90
C GLU A 369 -1.96 -8.01 -5.87
N THR A 370 -2.49 -8.84 -6.78
CA THR A 370 -1.69 -9.47 -7.84
C THR A 370 -1.03 -8.42 -8.72
N ALA A 371 -1.79 -7.39 -9.13
CA ALA A 371 -1.24 -6.31 -9.95
C ALA A 371 -0.15 -5.50 -9.21
N VAL A 372 -0.33 -5.26 -7.91
CA VAL A 372 0.67 -4.61 -7.06
C VAL A 372 1.94 -5.46 -6.97
N ILE A 373 1.80 -6.76 -6.66
CA ILE A 373 2.94 -7.70 -6.57
C ILE A 373 3.69 -7.78 -7.91
N GLU A 374 2.99 -7.81 -9.04
CA GLU A 374 3.63 -7.78 -10.36
C GLU A 374 4.52 -6.55 -10.51
N LEU A 375 3.99 -5.35 -10.28
CA LEU A 375 4.74 -4.11 -10.41
C LEU A 375 5.94 -4.03 -9.46
N LEU A 376 5.77 -4.47 -8.21
CA LEU A 376 6.85 -4.47 -7.21
C LEU A 376 7.96 -5.50 -7.53
N SER A 377 7.64 -6.52 -8.31
CA SER A 377 8.58 -7.60 -8.66
C SER A 377 9.37 -7.34 -9.94
N LEU A 378 8.97 -6.37 -10.76
CA LEU A 378 9.66 -6.08 -12.01
C LEU A 378 11.06 -5.48 -11.71
N PRO A 379 12.12 -5.96 -12.38
CA PRO A 379 13.49 -5.47 -12.16
C PRO A 379 13.76 -4.19 -12.98
N VAL A 380 12.90 -3.19 -12.82
CA VAL A 380 12.94 -1.89 -13.50
C VAL A 380 12.71 -0.79 -12.48
N SER A 381 13.10 0.45 -12.83
CA SER A 381 12.93 1.59 -11.92
C SER A 381 11.46 2.01 -11.78
N PRO A 382 11.06 2.60 -10.63
CA PRO A 382 9.76 3.24 -10.48
C PRO A 382 9.45 4.26 -11.57
N SER A 383 10.45 5.03 -12.01
CA SER A 383 10.29 6.04 -13.06
C SER A 383 9.86 5.42 -14.39
N GLN A 384 10.38 4.23 -14.73
CA GLN A 384 10.00 3.54 -15.96
C GLN A 384 8.56 3.01 -15.87
N ILE A 385 8.20 2.36 -14.76
CA ILE A 385 6.83 1.85 -14.54
C ILE A 385 5.83 3.01 -14.58
N VAL A 386 6.08 4.07 -13.82
CA VAL A 386 5.21 5.25 -13.77
C VAL A 386 5.12 5.92 -15.13
N SER A 387 6.23 6.12 -15.84
CA SER A 387 6.18 6.72 -17.18
C SER A 387 5.38 5.85 -18.16
N SER A 388 5.51 4.52 -18.11
CA SER A 388 4.67 3.62 -18.94
C SER A 388 3.18 3.72 -18.62
N LEU A 389 2.80 3.70 -17.33
CA LEU A 389 1.41 3.86 -16.91
C LEU A 389 0.84 5.23 -17.30
N VAL A 390 1.62 6.29 -17.11
CA VAL A 390 1.23 7.65 -17.44
C VAL A 390 1.13 7.84 -18.96
N GLN A 391 2.04 7.26 -19.75
CA GLN A 391 1.98 7.32 -21.22
C GLN A 391 0.70 6.69 -21.76
N ILE A 392 0.24 5.58 -21.17
CA ILE A 392 -1.06 4.98 -21.51
C ILE A 392 -2.19 5.97 -21.22
N VAL A 393 -2.23 6.52 -20.00
CA VAL A 393 -3.27 7.47 -19.57
C VAL A 393 -3.32 8.73 -20.45
N VAL A 394 -2.18 9.32 -20.78
CA VAL A 394 -2.11 10.54 -21.60
C VAL A 394 -2.71 10.31 -22.99
N HIS A 395 -2.43 9.17 -23.62
CA HIS A 395 -2.80 8.90 -25.01
C HIS A 395 -4.06 8.03 -25.16
N ILE A 396 -4.73 7.65 -24.06
CA ILE A 396 -5.78 6.64 -24.10
C ILE A 396 -6.97 7.04 -24.97
N GLN A 397 -7.46 8.28 -24.85
CA GLN A 397 -8.63 8.73 -25.62
C GLN A 397 -8.33 8.84 -27.12
N PRO A 398 -7.26 9.52 -27.58
CA PRO A 398 -6.90 9.52 -29.01
C PRO A 398 -6.70 8.11 -29.57
N THR A 399 -6.03 7.23 -28.81
CA THR A 399 -5.71 5.88 -29.28
C THR A 399 -6.96 4.99 -29.40
N LEU A 400 -7.92 5.13 -28.48
CA LEU A 400 -9.19 4.40 -28.56
C LEU A 400 -10.06 4.92 -29.72
N VAL A 401 -10.15 6.24 -29.93
CA VAL A 401 -10.93 6.84 -31.02
C VAL A 401 -10.36 6.52 -32.41
N GLN A 402 -9.03 6.50 -32.55
CA GLN A 402 -8.38 6.10 -33.81
C GLN A 402 -8.64 4.63 -34.14
N SER A 403 -8.64 3.75 -33.13
CA SER A 403 -8.86 2.31 -33.32
C SER A 403 -10.29 1.96 -33.76
N SER A 404 -11.31 2.72 -33.31
CA SER A 404 -12.71 2.51 -33.71
C SER A 404 -12.99 2.94 -35.15
N ASN A 405 -12.32 3.99 -35.64
CA ASN A 405 -12.54 4.50 -37.00
C ASN A 405 -11.89 3.63 -38.09
N GLY A 406 -10.95 2.75 -37.73
CA GLY A 406 -10.31 1.81 -38.67
C GLY A 406 -11.17 0.64 -39.13
N LEU A 407 -12.28 0.34 -38.45
CA LEU A 407 -13.15 -0.81 -38.78
C LEU A 407 -14.21 -0.52 -39.88
N HIS A 408 -14.41 0.74 -40.30
CA HIS A 408 -15.48 1.13 -41.23
C HIS A 408 -15.06 2.03 -42.41
N GLY A 409 -13.78 2.00 -42.81
CA GLY A 409 -13.30 2.80 -43.94
C GLY A 409 -13.10 2.00 -45.23
N ALA A 410 -14.09 1.98 -46.13
CA ALA A 410 -13.82 1.68 -47.53
C ALA A 410 -13.03 2.86 -48.16
N PRO A 411 -12.03 2.64 -49.03
CA PRO A 411 -11.23 3.72 -49.58
C PRO A 411 -12.03 4.41 -50.69
N GLY A 412 -12.64 5.56 -50.40
CA GLY A 412 -13.26 6.37 -51.45
C GLY A 412 -14.34 7.38 -51.09
N SER A 413 -14.66 7.66 -49.81
CA SER A 413 -15.65 8.70 -49.48
C SER A 413 -15.00 9.94 -48.88
N SER A 414 -15.12 11.04 -49.61
CA SER A 414 -14.84 12.40 -49.17
C SER A 414 -15.75 12.81 -48.00
N GLY A 415 -15.15 13.15 -46.87
CA GLY A 415 -15.63 14.16 -45.91
C GLY A 415 -17.01 13.96 -45.29
N GLN A 416 -17.09 13.16 -44.22
CA GLN A 416 -18.03 13.44 -43.13
C GLN A 416 -17.24 13.48 -41.82
N GLY A 417 -17.16 14.69 -41.24
CA GLY A 417 -16.42 14.96 -40.02
C GLY A 417 -16.99 14.22 -38.81
N SER A 418 -16.09 13.76 -37.95
CA SER A 418 -16.41 13.18 -36.64
C SER A 418 -17.19 14.19 -35.79
N ILE A 419 -18.37 13.81 -35.29
CA ILE A 419 -19.24 14.60 -34.39
C ILE A 419 -18.71 14.54 -32.93
N LEU A 420 -17.39 14.54 -32.74
CA LEU A 420 -16.79 14.62 -31.40
C LEU A 420 -16.52 16.10 -31.05
N PRO A 421 -16.71 16.51 -29.78
CA PRO A 421 -16.47 17.89 -29.37
C PRO A 421 -15.00 18.28 -29.62
N THR A 422 -14.82 19.48 -30.17
CA THR A 422 -13.53 20.14 -30.39
C THR A 422 -13.40 21.31 -29.43
N SER A 423 -12.18 21.59 -28.97
CA SER A 423 -11.89 22.80 -28.21
C SER A 423 -12.34 24.04 -29.02
N PRO A 424 -13.08 24.99 -28.44
CA PRO A 424 -13.48 26.20 -29.16
C PRO A 424 -12.22 26.99 -29.50
N SER A 425 -11.84 26.95 -30.77
CA SER A 425 -10.77 27.79 -31.29
C SER A 425 -11.28 29.23 -31.25
N GLY A 426 -10.66 30.08 -30.42
CA GLY A 426 -10.85 31.53 -30.54
C GLY A 426 -10.63 31.94 -31.99
N GLY A 427 -11.62 32.61 -32.58
CA GLY A 427 -11.83 32.69 -34.03
C GLY A 427 -10.60 33.11 -34.85
N SER A 428 -9.88 32.12 -35.37
CA SER A 428 -8.94 32.28 -36.49
C SER A 428 -9.16 31.14 -37.48
N THR A 429 -9.49 31.52 -38.72
CA THR A 429 -9.73 30.64 -39.85
C THR A 429 -8.47 29.95 -40.39
N ASP A 430 -7.31 30.15 -39.77
CA ASP A 430 -6.03 29.60 -40.24
C ASP A 430 -5.66 28.22 -39.64
N SER A 431 -6.52 27.63 -38.79
CA SER A 431 -6.25 26.33 -38.16
C SER A 431 -6.50 25.10 -39.05
N LEU A 432 -6.91 25.29 -40.31
CA LEU A 432 -7.14 24.19 -41.28
C LEU A 432 -5.85 23.47 -41.73
N GLY A 433 -4.66 23.95 -41.33
CA GLY A 433 -3.36 23.39 -41.74
C GLY A 433 -2.58 22.61 -40.67
N ALA A 434 -3.09 22.46 -39.45
CA ALA A 434 -2.32 21.88 -38.33
C ALA A 434 -2.74 20.45 -37.94
N THR A 435 -3.16 19.61 -38.88
CA THR A 435 -3.14 18.15 -38.70
C THR A 435 -1.70 17.63 -38.78
N ARG A 436 -0.85 18.00 -37.81
CA ARG A 436 0.38 17.23 -37.57
C ARG A 436 -0.02 15.98 -36.80
N THR A 437 -0.23 14.89 -37.54
CA THR A 437 -0.28 13.53 -37.00
C THR A 437 1.02 13.24 -36.26
N THR A 438 1.03 13.42 -34.94
CA THR A 438 2.04 12.76 -34.11
C THR A 438 1.80 11.26 -34.15
N PRO A 439 2.86 10.44 -34.22
CA PRO A 439 2.75 9.02 -34.46
C PRO A 439 1.91 8.38 -33.34
N SER A 440 1.07 7.41 -33.72
CA SER A 440 0.48 6.49 -32.76
C SER A 440 1.60 5.95 -31.86
N VAL A 441 1.30 5.75 -30.57
CA VAL A 441 2.24 5.11 -29.67
C VAL A 441 2.57 3.73 -30.25
N SER A 442 3.77 3.60 -30.81
CA SER A 442 4.21 2.40 -31.52
C SER A 442 4.29 1.25 -30.53
N GLY A 443 3.42 0.26 -30.69
CA GLY A 443 3.41 -0.95 -29.86
C GLY A 443 2.24 -1.12 -28.90
N MET A 444 1.12 -0.39 -29.07
CA MET A 444 -0.13 -0.63 -28.31
C MET A 444 -1.27 -1.10 -29.21
N ASN A 445 -1.78 -2.33 -29.02
CA ASN A 445 -2.86 -2.89 -29.85
C ASN A 445 -4.26 -2.65 -29.24
N THR A 446 -4.79 -1.44 -29.40
CA THR A 446 -6.03 -0.98 -28.75
C THR A 446 -7.34 -1.53 -29.35
N SER A 447 -7.29 -2.12 -30.54
CA SER A 447 -8.47 -2.68 -31.23
C SER A 447 -9.18 -3.79 -30.43
N ASN A 448 -8.44 -4.47 -29.55
CA ASN A 448 -8.95 -5.53 -28.67
C ASN A 448 -9.52 -5.03 -27.33
N PHE A 449 -9.28 -3.77 -26.94
CA PHE A 449 -9.67 -3.27 -25.61
C PHE A 449 -11.16 -2.91 -25.53
N VAL A 450 -11.69 -2.24 -26.55
CA VAL A 450 -13.10 -1.84 -26.61
C VAL A 450 -14.01 -3.07 -26.76
N SER A 451 -13.62 -4.02 -27.63
CA SER A 451 -14.39 -5.25 -27.86
C SER A 451 -14.43 -6.19 -26.66
N ARG A 452 -13.40 -6.20 -25.80
CA ARG A 452 -13.32 -7.03 -24.60
C ARG A 452 -13.96 -6.41 -23.35
N SER A 453 -14.14 -5.09 -23.32
CA SER A 453 -14.63 -4.37 -22.13
C SER A 453 -16.13 -4.05 -22.16
N GLY A 454 -16.72 -3.92 -23.36
CA GLY A 454 -18.14 -3.57 -23.51
C GLY A 454 -18.49 -2.12 -23.20
N TYR A 455 -17.49 -1.26 -22.91
CA TYR A 455 -17.66 0.18 -22.65
C TYR A 455 -17.44 1.01 -23.92
N THR A 456 -18.00 2.23 -23.94
CA THR A 456 -17.62 3.22 -24.96
C THR A 456 -16.18 3.69 -24.76
N CYS A 457 -15.53 4.21 -25.81
CA CYS A 457 -14.14 4.69 -25.72
C CYS A 457 -13.95 5.75 -24.62
N GLN A 458 -14.93 6.64 -24.43
CA GLN A 458 -14.90 7.66 -23.38
C GLN A 458 -15.04 7.06 -21.97
N GLN A 459 -15.99 6.15 -21.78
CA GLN A 459 -16.17 5.46 -20.49
C GLN A 459 -14.93 4.64 -20.12
N LEU A 460 -14.38 3.89 -21.07
CA LEU A 460 -13.20 3.07 -20.86
C LEU A 460 -11.98 3.94 -20.50
N SER A 461 -11.81 5.10 -21.14
CA SER A 461 -10.76 6.04 -20.79
C SER A 461 -10.85 6.49 -19.33
N CYS A 462 -12.03 6.91 -18.86
CA CYS A 462 -12.20 7.36 -17.48
C CYS A 462 -11.93 6.22 -16.48
N LEU A 463 -12.40 5.00 -16.79
CA LEU A 463 -12.18 3.83 -15.96
C LEU A 463 -10.69 3.43 -15.88
N LEU A 464 -9.95 3.52 -16.98
CA LEU A 464 -8.51 3.25 -17.02
C LEU A 464 -7.72 4.30 -16.21
N ILE A 465 -8.12 5.58 -16.27
CA ILE A 465 -7.54 6.63 -15.43
C ILE A 465 -7.79 6.34 -13.96
N GLN A 466 -9.02 5.96 -13.60
CA GLN A 466 -9.39 5.60 -12.23
C GLN A 466 -8.61 4.38 -11.73
N ALA A 467 -8.50 3.33 -12.55
CA ALA A 467 -7.73 2.13 -12.24
C ALA A 467 -6.24 2.44 -12.06
N CYS A 468 -5.67 3.29 -12.90
CA CYS A 468 -4.28 3.72 -12.80
C CYS A 468 -4.03 4.51 -11.50
N GLY A 469 -4.91 5.46 -11.16
CA GLY A 469 -4.83 6.21 -9.91
C GLY A 469 -4.94 5.32 -8.68
N LEU A 470 -5.89 4.36 -8.68
CA LEU A 470 -6.04 3.37 -7.61
C LEU A 470 -4.78 2.51 -7.45
N LEU A 471 -4.26 1.96 -8.56
CA LEU A 471 -3.10 1.09 -8.56
C LEU A 471 -1.84 1.81 -8.07
N LEU A 472 -1.59 3.03 -8.56
CA LEU A 472 -0.47 3.86 -8.10
C LEU A 472 -0.56 4.17 -6.61
N ALA A 473 -1.77 4.35 -6.06
CA ALA A 473 -1.98 4.60 -4.63
C ALA A 473 -1.72 3.36 -3.74
N GLN A 474 -1.57 2.16 -4.31
CA GLN A 474 -1.20 0.95 -3.55
C GLN A 474 0.33 0.74 -3.48
N LEU A 475 1.11 1.53 -4.21
CA LEU A 475 2.57 1.36 -4.34
C LEU A 475 3.33 2.22 -3.31
N PRO A 476 4.61 1.91 -3.04
CA PRO A 476 5.48 2.71 -2.18
C PRO A 476 5.64 4.17 -2.62
N SER A 477 6.02 5.03 -1.67
CA SER A 477 6.11 6.49 -1.87
C SER A 477 7.06 6.92 -3.00
N GLU A 478 8.05 6.09 -3.31
CA GLU A 478 8.98 6.26 -4.42
C GLU A 478 8.24 6.39 -5.75
N PHE A 479 7.18 5.60 -5.96
CA PHE A 479 6.33 5.69 -7.15
C PHE A 479 5.53 6.99 -7.18
N HIS A 480 5.08 7.48 -6.03
CA HIS A 480 4.34 8.75 -5.94
C HIS A 480 5.21 9.94 -6.32
N VAL A 481 6.47 9.95 -5.86
CA VAL A 481 7.43 10.99 -6.23
C VAL A 481 7.65 10.97 -7.75
N GLN A 482 7.81 9.80 -8.35
CA GLN A 482 7.94 9.69 -9.81
C GLN A 482 6.67 10.13 -10.54
N LEU A 483 5.47 9.87 -10.00
CA LEU A 483 4.22 10.35 -10.56
C LEU A 483 4.18 11.87 -10.59
N TYR A 484 4.60 12.54 -9.51
CA TYR A 484 4.63 13.99 -9.46
C TYR A 484 5.64 14.59 -10.44
N VAL A 485 6.83 13.98 -10.56
CA VAL A 485 7.85 14.40 -11.52
C VAL A 485 7.32 14.26 -12.95
N GLU A 486 6.74 13.11 -13.28
CA GLU A 486 6.26 12.82 -14.64
C GLU A 486 5.03 13.68 -15.00
N ALA A 487 4.09 13.85 -14.07
CA ALA A 487 2.94 14.74 -14.26
C ALA A 487 3.39 16.20 -14.49
N ALA A 488 4.35 16.70 -13.69
CA ALA A 488 4.89 18.03 -13.88
C ALA A 488 5.65 18.17 -15.21
N ARG A 489 6.40 17.14 -15.62
CA ARG A 489 7.08 17.11 -16.93
C ARG A 489 6.08 17.27 -18.06
N ILE A 490 5.00 16.46 -18.06
CA ILE A 490 3.96 16.52 -19.10
C ILE A 490 3.29 17.89 -19.14
N ILE A 491 2.93 18.44 -17.97
CA ILE A 491 2.34 19.78 -17.89
C ILE A 491 3.30 20.83 -18.47
N LYS A 492 4.59 20.80 -18.13
CA LYS A 492 5.59 21.79 -18.58
C LYS A 492 5.98 21.66 -20.05
N GLU A 493 6.11 20.44 -20.55
CA GLU A 493 6.54 20.16 -21.93
C GLU A 493 5.40 20.26 -22.95
N SER A 494 4.17 20.45 -22.48
CA SER A 494 3.04 20.61 -23.37
C SER A 494 3.24 21.85 -24.27
N TRP A 495 3.10 21.66 -25.58
CA TRP A 495 3.53 22.63 -26.59
C TRP A 495 2.80 23.99 -26.52
N TRP A 496 1.53 24.00 -26.11
CA TRP A 496 0.72 25.20 -25.84
C TRP A 496 1.36 26.20 -24.86
N LEU A 497 2.16 25.73 -23.89
CA LEU A 497 2.86 26.57 -22.91
C LEU A 497 4.22 27.05 -23.43
N THR A 498 4.67 26.53 -24.57
CA THR A 498 6.00 26.79 -25.15
C THR A 498 5.96 27.48 -26.51
N ASP A 499 4.78 27.59 -27.15
CA ASP A 499 4.65 28.22 -28.47
C ASP A 499 4.52 29.77 -28.34
N PRO A 500 5.54 30.54 -28.78
CA PRO A 500 5.52 32.00 -28.68
C PRO A 500 4.57 32.67 -29.68
N LYS A 501 3.92 31.90 -30.59
CA LYS A 501 3.08 32.44 -31.67
C LYS A 501 1.59 32.56 -31.32
N ARG A 502 1.14 31.94 -30.24
CA ARG A 502 -0.26 31.99 -29.78
C ARG A 502 -0.47 33.15 -28.82
N SER A 503 -1.65 33.77 -28.87
CA SER A 503 -2.01 34.81 -27.91
C SER A 503 -2.21 34.21 -26.51
N VAL A 504 -1.91 34.99 -25.46
CA VAL A 504 -2.10 34.57 -24.06
C VAL A 504 -3.57 34.17 -23.80
N GLY A 505 -4.53 34.88 -24.40
CA GLY A 505 -5.96 34.58 -24.27
C GLY A 505 -6.40 33.24 -24.89
N GLU A 506 -5.80 32.82 -26.01
CA GLU A 506 -6.10 31.50 -26.61
C GLU A 506 -5.62 30.35 -25.73
N LEU A 507 -4.42 30.50 -25.15
CA LEU A 507 -3.86 29.55 -24.21
C LEU A 507 -4.75 29.41 -22.97
N GLU A 508 -5.21 30.54 -22.42
CA GLU A 508 -6.06 30.56 -21.23
C GLU A 508 -7.45 29.94 -21.45
N SER A 509 -8.05 30.15 -22.61
CA SER A 509 -9.31 29.51 -23.00
C SER A 509 -9.15 27.99 -23.07
N ALA A 510 -8.14 27.50 -23.79
CA ALA A 510 -7.89 26.07 -23.95
C ALA A 510 -7.65 25.35 -22.61
N VAL A 511 -6.88 25.97 -21.70
CA VAL A 511 -6.62 25.45 -20.35
C VAL A 511 -7.91 25.36 -19.54
N SER A 512 -8.74 26.40 -19.58
CA SER A 512 -9.98 26.47 -18.81
C SER A 512 -10.97 25.37 -19.22
N TYR A 513 -11.09 25.07 -20.51
CA TYR A 513 -11.97 23.98 -20.98
C TYR A 513 -11.41 22.59 -20.69
N ALA A 514 -10.11 22.37 -20.92
CA ALA A 514 -9.44 21.09 -20.70
C ALA A 514 -9.49 20.62 -19.24
N LEU A 515 -9.53 21.57 -18.29
CA LEU A 515 -9.55 21.30 -16.86
C LEU A 515 -10.96 21.08 -16.28
N LEU A 516 -12.02 21.32 -17.06
CA LEU A 516 -13.41 21.11 -16.62
C LEU A 516 -13.89 19.68 -16.88
N ASP A 517 -13.60 19.15 -18.06
CA ASP A 517 -13.97 17.77 -18.43
C ASP A 517 -12.92 17.19 -19.39
N PRO A 518 -12.14 16.16 -18.98
CA PRO A 518 -11.13 15.54 -19.84
C PRO A 518 -11.74 14.82 -21.06
N THR A 519 -13.06 14.58 -21.10
CA THR A 519 -13.75 13.94 -22.22
C THR A 519 -14.15 14.91 -23.33
N TRP A 520 -14.14 16.22 -23.07
CA TRP A 520 -14.63 17.25 -24.00
C TRP A 520 -13.62 17.64 -25.08
N ALA A 521 -12.33 17.37 -24.87
CA ALA A 521 -11.28 17.76 -25.80
C ALA A 521 -10.73 16.58 -26.62
N ALA A 522 -11.52 15.51 -26.83
CA ALA A 522 -11.07 14.24 -27.40
C ALA A 522 -10.37 14.31 -28.78
N GLN A 523 -10.49 15.45 -29.49
CA GLN A 523 -9.81 15.70 -30.78
C GLN A 523 -8.52 16.54 -30.66
N ASP A 524 -8.25 17.17 -29.51
CA ASP A 524 -7.02 17.94 -29.23
C ASP A 524 -6.13 17.17 -28.25
N ASN A 525 -5.06 16.59 -28.80
CA ASN A 525 -4.15 15.70 -28.09
C ASN A 525 -3.53 16.33 -26.82
N THR A 526 -3.40 17.65 -26.75
CA THR A 526 -2.67 18.30 -25.64
C THR A 526 -3.58 18.76 -24.52
N SER A 527 -4.74 19.35 -24.84
CA SER A 527 -5.78 19.58 -23.82
C SER A 527 -6.23 18.27 -23.17
N THR A 528 -6.36 17.19 -23.96
CA THR A 528 -6.65 15.86 -23.42
C THR A 528 -5.53 15.34 -22.52
N ALA A 529 -4.26 15.56 -22.88
CA ALA A 529 -3.12 15.14 -22.05
C ALA A 529 -3.15 15.77 -20.65
N ILE A 530 -3.31 17.11 -20.56
CA ILE A 530 -3.40 17.79 -19.26
C ILE A 530 -4.65 17.37 -18.49
N GLY A 531 -5.81 17.31 -19.14
CA GLY A 531 -7.04 16.86 -18.51
C GLY A 531 -6.91 15.46 -17.91
N ASN A 532 -6.32 14.52 -18.67
CA ASN A 532 -6.08 13.15 -18.21
C ASN A 532 -5.08 13.09 -17.05
N ILE A 533 -4.02 13.91 -17.06
CA ILE A 533 -3.06 13.97 -15.94
C ILE A 533 -3.70 14.52 -14.67
N VAL A 534 -4.50 15.59 -14.77
CA VAL A 534 -5.22 16.14 -13.62
C VAL A 534 -6.23 15.13 -13.07
N ALA A 535 -6.98 14.46 -13.95
CA ALA A 535 -7.89 13.39 -13.56
C ALA A 535 -7.16 12.20 -12.91
N LEU A 536 -5.98 11.82 -13.42
CA LEU A 536 -5.14 10.79 -12.81
C LEU A 536 -4.69 11.18 -11.41
N LEU A 537 -4.22 12.42 -11.22
CA LEU A 537 -3.82 12.94 -9.90
C LEU A 537 -5.01 12.95 -8.94
N HIS A 538 -6.22 13.31 -9.40
CA HIS A 538 -7.42 13.26 -8.57
C HIS A 538 -7.82 11.83 -8.20
N ALA A 539 -7.80 10.90 -9.15
CA ALA A 539 -8.05 9.49 -8.88
C ALA A 539 -7.03 8.92 -7.90
N PHE A 540 -5.75 9.25 -8.08
CA PHE A 540 -4.67 8.88 -7.18
C PHE A 540 -4.86 9.46 -5.78
N PHE A 541 -5.02 10.79 -5.65
CA PHE A 541 -5.26 11.43 -4.36
C PHE A 541 -6.48 10.84 -3.67
N GLY A 542 -7.59 10.62 -4.39
CA GLY A 542 -8.82 10.02 -3.90
C GLY A 542 -8.62 8.69 -3.16
N ASN A 543 -7.61 7.92 -3.54
CA ASN A 543 -7.30 6.62 -2.95
C ASN A 543 -6.16 6.65 -1.91
N LEU A 544 -5.50 7.80 -1.70
CA LEU A 544 -4.46 7.91 -0.67
C LEU A 544 -5.05 7.95 0.75
N PRO A 545 -4.40 7.26 1.71
CA PRO A 545 -4.68 7.46 3.13
C PRO A 545 -4.24 8.86 3.57
N GLN A 546 -4.83 9.35 4.67
CA GLN A 546 -4.60 10.72 5.15
C GLN A 546 -3.12 11.03 5.41
N GLU A 547 -2.36 10.05 5.91
CA GLU A 547 -0.93 10.16 6.21
C GLU A 547 -0.10 10.46 4.96
N TRP A 548 -0.51 9.94 3.80
CA TRP A 548 0.21 10.13 2.53
C TRP A 548 -0.17 11.42 1.81
N LEU A 549 -1.25 12.09 2.24
CA LEU A 549 -1.65 13.36 1.65
C LEU A 549 -0.63 14.48 1.90
N GLU A 550 0.24 14.36 2.93
CA GLU A 550 1.31 15.33 3.16
C GLU A 550 2.27 15.40 1.97
N GLY A 551 2.54 14.29 1.28
CA GLY A 551 3.45 14.26 0.12
C GLY A 551 2.92 14.97 -1.13
N THR A 552 1.61 15.22 -1.22
CA THR A 552 0.97 15.75 -2.44
C THR A 552 1.48 17.13 -2.86
N HIS A 553 1.98 17.94 -1.93
CA HIS A 553 2.54 19.26 -2.21
C HIS A 553 3.76 19.23 -3.17
N LEU A 554 4.43 18.08 -3.29
CA LEU A 554 5.57 17.90 -4.18
C LEU A 554 5.24 18.19 -5.65
N ILE A 555 3.99 17.95 -6.09
CA ILE A 555 3.58 18.32 -7.46
C ILE A 555 3.75 19.82 -7.72
N ILE A 556 3.38 20.67 -6.76
CA ILE A 556 3.53 22.12 -6.89
C ILE A 556 5.00 22.52 -6.90
N LYS A 557 5.83 21.87 -6.07
CA LYS A 557 7.28 22.07 -6.08
C LYS A 557 7.87 21.74 -7.46
N HIS A 558 7.45 20.64 -8.08
CA HIS A 558 7.89 20.25 -9.42
C HIS A 558 7.31 21.12 -10.53
N LEU A 559 6.16 21.77 -10.34
CA LEU A 559 5.61 22.74 -11.29
C LEU A 559 6.36 24.08 -11.30
N ARG A 560 7.04 24.45 -10.21
CA ARG A 560 7.79 25.71 -10.14
C ARG A 560 8.95 25.78 -11.17
N PRO A 561 9.31 26.98 -11.67
CA PRO A 561 8.65 28.26 -11.42
C PRO A 561 7.27 28.35 -12.11
N VAL A 562 6.29 28.94 -11.42
CA VAL A 562 4.93 29.17 -11.97
C VAL A 562 4.84 30.63 -12.37
N THR A 563 4.84 30.91 -13.67
CA THR A 563 4.92 32.28 -14.22
C THR A 563 3.71 32.68 -15.06
N SER A 564 2.75 31.78 -15.29
CA SER A 564 1.57 32.03 -16.11
C SER A 564 0.28 31.68 -15.37
N VAL A 565 -0.80 32.39 -15.71
CA VAL A 565 -2.14 32.15 -15.16
C VAL A 565 -2.63 30.74 -15.50
N ALA A 566 -2.27 30.23 -16.69
CA ALA A 566 -2.56 28.86 -17.10
C ALA A 566 -2.01 27.80 -16.12
N VAL A 567 -0.71 27.86 -15.79
CA VAL A 567 -0.08 26.90 -14.86
C VAL A 567 -0.60 27.09 -13.43
N LEU A 568 -0.93 28.33 -13.05
CA LEU A 568 -1.60 28.64 -11.79
C LEU A 568 -2.98 27.97 -11.69
N ARG A 569 -3.83 28.08 -12.73
CA ARG A 569 -5.14 27.39 -12.77
C ARG A 569 -4.98 25.88 -12.70
N ILE A 570 -4.00 25.30 -13.39
CA ILE A 570 -3.70 23.85 -13.31
C ILE A 570 -3.34 23.47 -11.85
N ALA A 571 -2.45 24.21 -11.20
CA ALA A 571 -2.07 23.96 -9.82
C ALA A 571 -3.26 24.03 -8.85
N PHE A 572 -4.11 25.04 -9.00
CA PHE A 572 -5.34 25.19 -8.22
C PHE A 572 -6.34 24.07 -8.49
N ARG A 573 -6.45 23.60 -9.74
CA ARG A 573 -7.31 22.47 -10.09
C ARG A 573 -6.80 21.14 -9.56
N ILE A 574 -5.49 20.94 -9.50
CA ILE A 574 -4.89 19.74 -8.88
C ILE A 574 -5.18 19.71 -7.38
N MET A 575 -4.90 20.81 -6.65
CA MET A 575 -4.93 20.82 -5.19
C MET A 575 -6.28 21.21 -4.59
N GLY A 576 -7.10 21.98 -5.30
CA GLY A 576 -8.37 22.49 -4.80
C GLY A 576 -9.32 21.41 -4.28
N PRO A 577 -9.60 20.33 -5.05
CA PRO A 577 -10.43 19.22 -4.59
C PRO A 577 -9.87 18.44 -3.41
N LEU A 578 -8.57 18.58 -3.11
CA LEU A 578 -7.93 17.92 -1.96
C LEU A 578 -8.19 18.67 -0.65
N LEU A 579 -8.31 20.01 -0.68
CA LEU A 579 -8.45 20.85 0.51
C LEU A 579 -9.61 20.43 1.43
N PRO A 580 -10.81 20.07 0.95
CA PRO A 580 -11.89 19.58 1.81
C PRO A 580 -11.50 18.32 2.61
N ARG A 581 -10.68 17.43 2.03
CA ARG A 581 -10.20 16.23 2.73
C ARG A 581 -9.14 16.56 3.78
N LEU A 582 -8.46 17.70 3.64
CA LEU A 582 -7.46 18.20 4.59
C LEU A 582 -8.08 19.02 5.72
N ALA A 583 -9.36 19.39 5.64
CA ALA A 583 -9.99 20.30 6.60
C ALA A 583 -9.89 19.84 8.07
N ASN A 584 -9.89 18.53 8.31
CA ASN A 584 -9.72 17.94 9.65
C ASN A 584 -8.24 17.83 10.07
N ALA A 585 -7.29 18.01 9.14
CA ALA A 585 -5.86 18.09 9.36
C ALA A 585 -5.39 19.55 9.23
N HIS A 586 -5.82 20.40 10.17
CA HIS A 586 -5.61 21.86 10.19
C HIS A 586 -4.22 22.31 9.73
N THR A 587 -3.16 21.70 10.27
CA THR A 587 -1.77 22.02 9.90
C THR A 587 -1.49 21.75 8.42
N LEU A 588 -1.95 20.62 7.89
CA LEU A 588 -1.72 20.23 6.50
C LEU A 588 -2.60 21.07 5.54
N PHE A 589 -3.85 21.37 5.92
CA PHE A 589 -4.70 22.31 5.20
C PHE A 589 -4.02 23.67 5.06
N SER A 590 -3.58 24.26 6.18
CA SER A 590 -2.93 25.57 6.22
C SER A 590 -1.63 25.61 5.42
N LYS A 591 -0.79 24.56 5.52
CA LYS A 591 0.42 24.41 4.70
C LYS A 591 0.09 24.38 3.21
N THR A 592 -0.93 23.60 2.81
CA THR A 592 -1.32 23.44 1.40
C THR A 592 -1.91 24.72 0.83
N LEU A 593 -2.79 25.39 1.59
CA LEU A 593 -3.35 26.68 1.19
C LEU A 593 -2.27 27.75 1.09
N SER A 594 -1.36 27.82 2.06
CA SER A 594 -0.20 28.74 2.01
C SER A 594 0.63 28.53 0.74
N LEU A 595 0.86 27.28 0.35
CA LEU A 595 1.57 26.95 -0.89
C LEU A 595 0.84 27.45 -2.14
N LEU A 596 -0.49 27.30 -2.20
CA LEU A 596 -1.31 27.83 -3.30
C LEU A 596 -1.29 29.37 -3.35
N LEU A 597 -1.37 30.03 -2.20
CA LEU A 597 -1.25 31.48 -2.10
C LEU A 597 0.15 31.97 -2.51
N ASN A 598 1.20 31.22 -2.19
CA ASN A 598 2.56 31.58 -2.60
C ASN A 598 2.73 31.50 -4.12
N ILE A 599 2.18 30.50 -4.81
CA ILE A 599 2.24 30.46 -6.28
C ILE A 599 1.32 31.51 -6.94
N LEU A 600 0.23 31.93 -6.29
CA LEU A 600 -0.56 33.09 -6.71
C LEU A 600 0.30 34.36 -6.68
N VAL A 601 1.08 34.55 -5.61
CA VAL A 601 2.05 35.66 -5.48
C VAL A 601 3.20 35.52 -6.47
N ASP A 602 3.66 34.31 -6.81
CA ASP A 602 4.70 34.13 -7.84
C ASP A 602 4.25 34.68 -9.21
N VAL A 603 2.96 34.56 -9.56
CA VAL A 603 2.40 35.07 -10.83
C VAL A 603 1.99 36.54 -10.74
N PHE A 604 1.31 36.95 -9.67
CA PHE A 604 0.69 38.29 -9.53
C PHE A 604 1.38 39.20 -8.52
N GLY A 605 2.57 38.84 -8.06
CA GLY A 605 3.31 39.58 -7.06
C GLY A 605 3.88 40.89 -7.59
N ARG A 606 4.24 41.80 -6.68
CA ARG A 606 4.85 43.12 -7.01
C ARG A 606 6.10 43.04 -7.89
N ASN A 607 6.80 41.90 -7.86
CA ASN A 607 8.02 41.66 -8.62
C ASN A 607 7.79 40.88 -9.94
N SER A 608 6.53 40.62 -10.33
CA SER A 608 6.19 39.90 -11.56
C SER A 608 6.48 40.74 -12.81
N GLN A 609 6.89 40.08 -13.89
CA GLN A 609 7.27 40.74 -15.16
C GLN A 609 6.08 41.04 -16.10
N GLN A 610 4.84 40.77 -15.70
CA GLN A 610 3.67 41.02 -16.54
C GLN A 610 3.36 42.53 -16.60
N PRO A 611 3.37 43.17 -17.79
CA PRO A 611 3.26 44.63 -17.92
C PRO A 611 1.82 45.15 -17.96
N ALA A 612 0.82 44.31 -18.21
CA ALA A 612 -0.58 44.71 -18.34
C ALA A 612 -1.35 44.51 -17.02
N PRO A 613 -2.25 45.45 -16.65
CA PRO A 613 -3.18 45.24 -15.54
C PRO A 613 -4.14 44.12 -15.85
N ILE A 614 -4.45 43.29 -14.85
CA ILE A 614 -5.34 42.12 -15.00
C ILE A 614 -6.78 42.53 -14.78
N GLU A 615 -7.66 42.14 -15.69
CA GLU A 615 -9.10 42.34 -15.54
C GLU A 615 -9.74 41.23 -14.69
N ALA A 616 -10.80 41.57 -13.94
CA ALA A 616 -11.51 40.61 -13.10
C ALA A 616 -12.02 39.39 -13.89
N THR A 617 -12.51 39.65 -15.10
CA THR A 617 -13.05 38.66 -16.05
C THR A 617 -12.05 37.58 -16.42
N GLU A 618 -10.75 37.90 -16.39
CA GLU A 618 -9.68 36.96 -16.71
C GLU A 618 -9.44 35.97 -15.57
N ILE A 619 -9.71 36.33 -14.31
CA ILE A 619 -9.38 35.48 -13.14
C ILE A 619 -10.56 35.22 -12.20
N THR A 620 -11.80 35.40 -12.68
CA THR A 620 -13.03 35.19 -11.88
C THR A 620 -13.04 33.82 -11.20
N ASP A 621 -12.61 32.77 -11.88
CA ASP A 621 -12.56 31.40 -11.35
C ASP A 621 -11.61 31.26 -10.16
N LEU A 622 -10.47 31.94 -10.19
CA LEU A 622 -9.51 31.99 -9.09
C LEU A 622 -10.07 32.81 -7.92
N ILE A 623 -10.72 33.95 -8.20
CA ILE A 623 -11.37 34.77 -7.18
C ILE A 623 -12.44 33.94 -6.46
N ASP A 624 -13.34 33.29 -7.20
CA ASP A 624 -14.41 32.44 -6.65
C ASP A 624 -13.85 31.28 -5.82
N PHE A 625 -12.76 30.66 -6.27
CA PHE A 625 -12.08 29.62 -5.49
C PHE A 625 -11.56 30.16 -4.14
N LEU A 626 -10.92 31.33 -4.14
CA LEU A 626 -10.40 31.95 -2.92
C LEU A 626 -11.53 32.31 -1.94
N HIS A 627 -12.69 32.73 -2.44
CA HIS A 627 -13.88 32.91 -1.57
C HIS A 627 -14.28 31.60 -0.92
N HIS A 628 -14.39 30.55 -1.72
CA HIS A 628 -14.91 29.28 -1.27
C HIS A 628 -13.97 28.60 -0.26
N VAL A 629 -12.65 28.67 -0.49
CA VAL A 629 -11.65 28.00 0.36
C VAL A 629 -11.55 28.59 1.77
N ILE A 630 -11.80 29.89 1.92
CA ILE A 630 -11.77 30.58 3.21
C ILE A 630 -12.84 30.04 4.17
N HIS A 631 -13.96 29.52 3.65
CA HIS A 631 -15.03 28.96 4.47
C HIS A 631 -14.88 27.46 4.79
N TYR A 632 -13.99 26.75 4.10
CA TYR A 632 -13.86 25.30 4.28
C TYR A 632 -13.27 24.91 5.65
N GLU A 633 -12.30 25.67 6.17
CA GLU A 633 -11.62 25.33 7.42
C GLU A 633 -12.34 25.81 8.69
N GLY A 634 -13.65 26.06 8.63
CA GLY A 634 -14.42 26.60 9.76
C GLY A 634 -15.15 25.55 10.61
N GLN A 635 -15.62 24.44 10.01
CA GLN A 635 -16.61 23.56 10.66
C GLN A 635 -16.44 22.03 10.43
N GLY A 636 -15.38 21.58 9.74
CA GLY A 636 -15.13 20.15 9.52
C GLY A 636 -16.15 19.47 8.58
N GLY A 637 -16.80 20.23 7.69
CA GLY A 637 -17.85 19.78 6.77
C GLY A 637 -18.07 20.75 5.59
N PRO A 638 -19.02 20.45 4.68
CA PRO A 638 -19.32 21.32 3.54
C PRO A 638 -19.72 22.73 3.99
N VAL A 639 -19.29 23.75 3.22
CA VAL A 639 -19.57 25.16 3.52
C VAL A 639 -21.08 25.39 3.62
N GLN A 640 -21.54 25.84 4.78
CA GLN A 640 -22.93 26.24 5.02
C GLN A 640 -23.04 27.76 4.98
N ALA A 641 -24.25 28.28 4.75
CA ALA A 641 -24.51 29.72 4.75
C ALA A 641 -24.18 30.42 6.09
N SER A 642 -24.03 29.66 7.18
CA SER A 642 -23.63 30.12 8.51
C SER A 642 -22.14 29.94 8.83
N SER A 643 -21.35 29.38 7.90
CA SER A 643 -19.93 29.07 8.11
C SER A 643 -19.09 30.34 8.22
N LYS A 644 -18.42 30.51 9.36
CA LYS A 644 -17.48 31.61 9.58
C LYS A 644 -16.04 31.17 9.28
N PRO A 645 -15.22 32.02 8.65
CA PRO A 645 -13.80 31.73 8.43
C PRO A 645 -13.00 31.79 9.74
N ARG A 646 -11.94 30.98 9.84
CA ARG A 646 -10.98 31.04 10.95
C ARG A 646 -10.03 32.22 10.79
N SER A 647 -9.64 32.83 11.91
CA SER A 647 -8.69 33.95 11.95
C SER A 647 -7.33 33.60 11.35
N GLU A 648 -6.84 32.37 11.55
CA GLU A 648 -5.56 31.90 11.01
C GLU A 648 -5.56 31.84 9.47
N ILE A 649 -6.67 31.41 8.87
CA ILE A 649 -6.84 31.38 7.41
C ILE A 649 -6.92 32.80 6.86
N LEU A 650 -7.71 33.67 7.50
CA LEU A 650 -7.77 35.08 7.13
C LEU A 650 -6.37 35.74 7.20
N ALA A 651 -5.56 35.40 8.20
CA ALA A 651 -4.19 35.89 8.32
C ALA A 651 -3.26 35.36 7.22
N LEU A 652 -3.43 34.12 6.73
CA LEU A 652 -2.71 33.62 5.56
C LEU A 652 -3.04 34.43 4.30
N PHE A 653 -4.32 34.71 4.09
CA PHE A 653 -4.80 35.52 2.98
C PHE A 653 -4.30 36.95 3.04
N GLY A 654 -4.35 37.59 4.21
CA GLY A 654 -3.83 38.95 4.40
C GLY A 654 -2.36 39.08 4.01
N ARG A 655 -1.52 38.15 4.48
CA ARG A 655 -0.09 38.10 4.12
C ARG A 655 0.15 37.89 2.62
N ALA A 656 -0.66 37.07 1.96
CA ALA A 656 -0.56 36.88 0.53
C ALA A 656 -0.97 38.14 -0.23
N ALA A 657 -2.10 38.75 0.15
CA ALA A 657 -2.65 39.95 -0.50
C ALA A 657 -1.70 41.16 -0.42
N GLU A 658 -0.96 41.33 0.68
CA GLU A 658 0.06 42.37 0.82
C GLU A 658 1.17 42.27 -0.23
N ASN A 659 1.49 41.06 -0.70
CA ASN A 659 2.55 40.82 -1.66
C ASN A 659 2.10 40.89 -3.13
N LEU A 660 0.79 41.02 -3.38
CA LEU A 660 0.22 41.17 -4.73
C LEU A 660 0.42 42.59 -5.27
N ARG A 661 0.33 42.72 -6.60
CA ARG A 661 0.24 44.03 -7.27
C ARG A 661 -1.08 44.73 -6.92
N PRO A 662 -1.13 46.08 -6.97
CA PRO A 662 -2.33 46.83 -6.58
C PRO A 662 -3.59 46.52 -7.40
N ASP A 663 -3.47 46.21 -8.69
CA ASP A 663 -4.56 45.81 -9.57
C ASP A 663 -5.26 44.55 -9.05
N VAL A 664 -4.48 43.50 -8.76
CA VAL A 664 -5.01 42.22 -8.24
C VAL A 664 -5.45 42.34 -6.77
N GLN A 665 -4.74 43.12 -5.96
CA GLN A 665 -5.13 43.38 -4.58
C GLN A 665 -6.50 44.07 -4.50
N HIS A 666 -6.79 45.02 -5.41
CA HIS A 666 -8.09 45.65 -5.52
C HIS A 666 -9.19 44.61 -5.87
N LEU A 667 -8.90 43.68 -6.77
CA LEU A 667 -9.83 42.60 -7.11
C LEU A 667 -10.15 41.70 -5.91
N LEU A 668 -9.23 41.51 -4.97
CA LEU A 668 -9.43 40.68 -3.77
C LEU A 668 -9.81 41.49 -2.52
N SER A 669 -10.06 42.80 -2.65
CA SER A 669 -10.34 43.71 -1.52
C SER A 669 -11.55 43.33 -0.67
N HIS A 670 -12.47 42.54 -1.22
CA HIS A 670 -13.62 41.98 -0.50
C HIS A 670 -13.24 40.82 0.46
N LEU A 671 -12.03 40.26 0.34
CA LEU A 671 -11.44 39.24 1.24
C LEU A 671 -10.73 39.94 2.40
N ASN A 672 -11.47 40.57 3.31
CA ASN A 672 -10.85 41.31 4.43
C ASN A 672 -10.41 40.36 5.55
N THR A 673 -9.27 40.67 6.19
CA THR A 673 -8.73 39.90 7.33
C THR A 673 -9.57 39.99 8.60
N ASP A 674 -10.46 40.99 8.67
CA ASP A 674 -11.42 41.13 9.76
C ASP A 674 -12.70 40.35 9.48
N ALA A 675 -12.96 39.33 10.32
CA ALA A 675 -14.11 38.45 10.23
C ALA A 675 -15.47 39.19 10.36
N ASN A 676 -15.48 40.43 10.85
CA ASN A 676 -16.70 41.23 11.02
C ASN A 676 -16.97 42.23 9.88
N SER A 677 -15.96 42.56 9.07
CA SER A 677 -16.08 43.54 7.97
C SER A 677 -15.88 42.95 6.58
N SER A 678 -15.43 41.69 6.48
CA SER A 678 -15.49 40.96 5.21
C SER A 678 -16.94 40.76 4.76
N ILE A 679 -17.21 40.73 3.45
CA ILE A 679 -18.55 40.49 2.85
C ILE A 679 -19.22 39.21 3.41
N TYR A 680 -18.43 38.32 4.01
CA TYR A 680 -18.80 37.09 4.71
C TYR A 680 -19.62 37.26 6.00
N ALA A 681 -19.77 38.48 6.52
CA ALA A 681 -20.69 38.79 7.62
C ALA A 681 -22.14 39.00 7.15
N ALA A 682 -22.38 39.18 5.84
CA ALA A 682 -23.71 39.37 5.27
C ALA A 682 -24.38 38.02 5.00
N THR A 683 -24.86 37.34 6.05
CA THR A 683 -26.08 36.53 5.88
C THR A 683 -27.11 37.43 5.18
N HIS A 684 -27.76 36.93 4.12
CA HIS A 684 -28.85 37.62 3.41
C HIS A 684 -29.60 38.54 4.36
N PRO A 685 -29.75 39.86 4.08
CA PRO A 685 -30.56 40.71 4.93
C PRO A 685 -31.91 40.02 5.04
N LYS A 686 -32.32 39.65 6.28
CA LYS A 686 -33.67 39.19 6.53
C LYS A 686 -34.55 40.27 5.94
N ILE A 687 -35.23 39.98 4.84
CA ILE A 687 -36.27 40.85 4.32
C ILE A 687 -37.27 40.92 5.46
N VAL A 688 -37.25 42.04 6.17
CA VAL A 688 -38.24 42.35 7.19
C VAL A 688 -39.56 42.34 6.42
N GLN A 689 -40.39 41.33 6.68
CA GLN A 689 -41.80 41.43 6.33
C GLN A 689 -42.31 42.65 7.10
N ASN A 690 -42.53 43.75 6.38
CA ASN A 690 -43.14 44.92 6.95
C ASN A 690 -44.54 44.55 7.50
N PRO A 691 -44.93 45.14 8.64
CA PRO A 691 -46.10 44.73 9.42
C PRO A 691 -47.44 44.88 8.70
#